data_AF-A0A6N7CTQ2-F1
#
_entry.id   AF-A0A6N7CTQ2-F1
#
_cell.length_a   1.000
_cell.length_b   1.000
_cell.length_c   1.000
_cell.angle_alpha   90.00
_cell.angle_beta   90.00
_cell.angle_gamma   90.00
#
_symmetry.space_group_name_H-M   'P 1'
#
loop_
_entity.id
_entity.type
_entity.pdbx_description
1 polymer ?
#
loop_
_entity_poly.entity_id
_entity_poly.type
_entity_poly.pdbx_seq_one_letter_code
_entity_poly.pdbx_strand_id
1 'polypeptide(L)'
;MTGAKWELLVLAYPASEGAIAQQRDSLLNETRIVMAAAEAERAPSPLTQQYVDLLKIALKSTGDAMATGAWRTAIYLLGDNFSYPRLASAWRSVMCGADSLPEPVRTAELERADELAQTWALPDAEGASPPGQYQRPFEYQSLLSTVQLASCVHLPEQETPGFPVHSVARFDVVPPVPADELRVPLTIGQVVHNRRPTNGTYIVPSRTLNRHTFVTGVTGSGKTNTVFHLLRQLAGYGIPFLVIEPAKTEYRTLLDDPSLGRHLQIFTLGDENTSPFRFNPFEFPAGIPVAVHLDLLRSVFNVSFGMWTPLPQVLENCLYRIYEDRGWDITSNRNRRLDEGADRTRAFPTLTDLVIKIDEVVGQLGYEREVTDNFRAALRTRLDSLRTGGKGRMLDVQASIPIDLLMRRPTVLELDGLGDDDDKAFVMGMVMIRLVEHLRESGPYDGLRHLLVIEEAHRLLAATGSPTQSESFQADVRGKAVDTFAHLISEIRAYGQGVIVVDQVPSKLAPDVVKNTNIKVAHRIVAGDDRAALASAMVMNEHQERALATLSPGCAAVFADGDDAPLLVQVPPAKQPAGTVSPERVIRHMQQSDHLAALRVLFRSSVECDDSCAAFPGACAAARRMVEDSAVQTTFARIVLSAMFDPAAVDRMFSELTSLVDPLRPPWIQPAPLLRSLASHASRRFMARRGAQAGWSYRTTDELAVALHGMLIADPDNAAQARAEFQKRAREALGGIQGPFPGCRQIWADTEHPCVCRFAVADLVARGDFDAAWRQASETDATTGGVGRSASWDVCKDAANHLIELPSNGWSPEQQTAALDVARRVAVCFGQQILAENPHMHPRTKRELVQQLLRQAGFDG
;
A
#
# COMPACT_ATOMS: atom_id res chain seq x y z
N MET A 1 43.29 -5.68 43.17
CA MET A 1 42.47 -5.32 44.35
C MET A 1 41.15 -6.09 44.43
N THR A 2 40.80 -6.93 43.45
CA THR A 2 39.57 -7.75 43.44
C THR A 2 39.47 -8.67 44.65
N GLY A 3 38.32 -8.67 45.34
CA GLY A 3 38.05 -9.50 46.52
C GLY A 3 38.55 -8.95 47.86
N ALA A 4 39.16 -7.75 47.87
CA ALA A 4 39.62 -7.07 49.09
C ALA A 4 38.68 -5.90 49.45
N LYS A 5 38.50 -5.63 50.76
CA LYS A 5 37.80 -4.44 51.25
C LYS A 5 38.82 -3.33 51.49
N TRP A 6 38.62 -2.21 50.83
CA TRP A 6 39.46 -1.03 50.94
C TRP A 6 38.64 0.20 50.58
N GLU A 7 39.07 1.34 51.11
CA GLU A 7 38.44 2.64 50.87
C GLU A 7 39.54 3.66 50.54
N LEU A 8 39.18 4.63 49.71
CA LEU A 8 40.07 5.72 49.33
C LEU A 8 39.32 7.04 49.45
N LEU A 9 39.88 7.98 50.18
CA LEU A 9 39.33 9.32 50.35
C LEU A 9 40.37 10.34 49.91
N VAL A 10 40.03 11.17 48.91
CA VAL A 10 40.80 12.34 48.52
C VAL A 10 40.15 13.56 49.14
N LEU A 11 40.83 14.21 50.07
CA LEU A 11 40.37 15.44 50.71
C LEU A 11 41.24 16.60 50.23
N ALA A 12 40.62 17.61 49.63
CA ALA A 12 41.30 18.77 49.07
C ALA A 12 40.65 20.06 49.59
N TYR A 13 41.44 20.92 50.25
CA TYR A 13 41.01 22.21 50.78
C TYR A 13 41.71 23.35 50.03
N PRO A 14 41.00 24.38 49.54
CA PRO A 14 41.62 25.45 48.77
C PRO A 14 42.66 26.21 49.62
N ALA A 15 43.86 26.41 49.08
CA ALA A 15 44.86 27.26 49.70
C ALA A 15 44.59 28.74 49.36
N SER A 16 44.88 29.62 50.30
CA SER A 16 44.75 31.07 50.07
C SER A 16 45.82 31.58 49.10
N GLU A 17 45.51 32.63 48.34
CA GLU A 17 46.51 33.30 47.46
C GLU A 17 47.77 33.72 48.22
N GLY A 18 47.61 34.19 49.46
CA GLY A 18 48.74 34.54 50.34
C GLY A 18 49.63 33.35 50.67
N ALA A 19 49.06 32.18 50.93
CA ALA A 19 49.84 30.96 51.18
C ALA A 19 50.61 30.49 49.93
N ILE A 20 50.01 30.60 48.74
CA ILE A 20 50.66 30.27 47.47
C ILE A 20 51.81 31.24 47.19
N ALA A 21 51.59 32.54 47.40
CA ALA A 21 52.61 33.57 47.23
C ALA A 21 53.79 33.38 48.21
N GLN A 22 53.49 33.10 49.48
CA GLN A 22 54.52 32.82 50.49
C GLN A 22 55.37 31.61 50.12
N GLN A 23 54.75 30.52 49.62
CA GLN A 23 55.50 29.33 49.19
C GLN A 23 56.38 29.62 47.96
N ARG A 24 55.89 30.42 47.01
CA ARG A 24 56.67 30.88 45.85
C ARG A 24 57.89 31.68 46.29
N ASP A 25 57.71 32.62 47.21
CA ASP A 25 58.80 33.45 47.72
C ASP A 25 59.86 32.63 48.46
N SER A 26 59.43 31.64 49.27
CA SER A 26 60.33 30.69 49.92
C SER A 26 61.17 29.87 48.92
N LEU A 27 60.57 29.37 47.83
CA LEU A 27 61.28 28.66 46.77
C LEU A 27 62.29 29.55 46.02
N LEU A 28 61.92 30.81 45.75
CA LEU A 28 62.81 31.79 45.12
C LEU A 28 64.01 32.12 46.02
N ASN A 29 63.78 32.30 47.31
CA ASN A 29 64.84 32.59 48.28
C ASN A 29 65.80 31.40 48.44
N GLU A 30 65.28 30.17 48.56
CA GLU A 30 66.11 28.96 48.59
C GLU A 30 66.97 28.85 47.32
N THR A 31 66.38 29.07 46.15
CA THR A 31 67.11 29.04 44.86
C THR A 31 68.26 30.04 44.85
N ARG A 32 68.03 31.28 45.32
CA ARG A 32 69.08 32.32 45.39
C ARG A 32 70.21 31.92 46.32
N ILE A 33 69.90 31.37 47.49
CA ILE A 33 70.89 30.98 48.50
C ILE A 33 71.76 29.83 48.01
N VAL A 34 71.14 28.79 47.44
CA VAL A 34 71.85 27.63 46.89
C VAL A 34 72.77 28.05 45.75
N MET A 35 72.31 28.92 44.85
CA MET A 35 73.13 29.44 43.76
C MET A 35 74.30 30.30 44.26
N ALA A 36 74.06 31.18 45.25
CA ALA A 36 75.11 32.01 45.84
C ALA A 36 76.17 31.16 46.58
N ALA A 37 75.75 30.12 47.30
CA ALA A 37 76.67 29.17 47.95
C ALA A 37 77.52 28.41 46.93
N ALA A 38 76.91 27.96 45.82
CA ALA A 38 77.62 27.26 44.75
C ALA A 38 78.63 28.15 44.02
N GLU A 39 78.31 29.43 43.79
CA GLU A 39 79.24 30.41 43.21
C GLU A 39 80.45 30.68 44.13
N ALA A 40 80.23 30.68 45.45
CA ALA A 40 81.29 30.90 46.44
C ALA A 40 82.29 29.73 46.52
N GLU A 41 81.86 28.49 46.31
CA GLU A 41 82.71 27.29 46.34
C GLU A 41 83.57 27.09 45.07
N ARG A 42 83.30 27.83 43.98
CA ARG A 42 84.07 27.84 42.71
C ARG A 42 84.32 26.47 42.07
N ALA A 43 83.48 25.47 42.34
CA ALA A 43 83.53 24.15 41.70
C ALA A 43 82.12 23.74 41.25
N PRO A 44 81.94 23.20 40.02
CA PRO A 44 80.65 22.70 39.58
C PRO A 44 80.25 21.48 40.43
N SER A 45 79.16 21.60 41.18
CA SER A 45 78.56 20.52 41.96
C SER A 45 77.34 19.98 41.21
N PRO A 46 77.40 18.77 40.62
CA PRO A 46 76.25 18.15 39.96
C PRO A 46 75.02 18.02 40.87
N LEU A 47 75.23 17.85 42.18
CA LEU A 47 74.16 17.79 43.18
C LEU A 47 73.46 19.15 43.37
N THR A 48 74.22 20.25 43.33
CA THR A 48 73.65 21.60 43.40
C THR A 48 72.81 21.88 42.15
N GLN A 49 73.34 21.54 40.98
CA GLN A 49 72.62 21.71 39.72
C GLN A 49 71.30 20.93 39.73
N GLN A 50 71.34 19.67 40.17
CA GLN A 50 70.15 18.84 40.30
C GLN A 50 69.14 19.44 41.29
N TYR A 51 69.57 19.96 42.44
CA TYR A 51 68.67 20.57 43.42
C TYR A 51 68.03 21.87 42.90
N VAL A 52 68.80 22.73 42.22
CA VAL A 52 68.28 23.93 41.55
C VAL A 52 67.24 23.57 40.48
N ASP A 53 67.46 22.51 39.71
CA ASP A 53 66.49 22.06 38.71
C ASP A 53 65.19 21.53 39.35
N LEU A 54 65.26 20.85 40.49
CA LEU A 54 64.07 20.48 41.28
C LEU A 54 63.32 21.72 41.80
N LEU A 55 64.03 22.74 42.29
CA LEU A 55 63.43 24.00 42.75
C LEU A 55 62.74 24.77 41.61
N LYS A 56 63.32 24.75 40.39
CA LYS A 56 62.66 25.33 39.21
C LYS A 56 61.36 24.62 38.86
N ILE A 57 61.32 23.28 38.98
CA ILE A 57 60.09 22.50 38.76
C ILE A 57 59.03 22.86 39.81
N ALA A 58 59.42 22.95 41.09
CA ALA A 58 58.54 23.39 42.17
C ALA A 58 57.99 24.81 41.94
N LEU A 59 58.85 25.73 41.49
CA LEU A 59 58.49 27.12 41.18
C LEU A 59 57.50 27.19 40.01
N LYS A 60 57.72 26.40 38.96
CA LYS A 60 56.78 26.27 37.83
C LYS A 60 55.41 25.78 38.31
N SER A 61 55.38 24.71 39.10
CA SER A 61 54.14 24.16 39.68
C SER A 61 53.41 25.19 40.54
N THR A 62 54.14 26.00 41.32
CA THR A 62 53.55 27.08 42.13
C THR A 62 53.02 28.21 41.25
N GLY A 63 53.68 28.50 40.14
CA GLY A 63 53.20 29.45 39.11
C GLY A 63 51.87 29.01 38.49
N ASP A 64 51.76 27.72 38.12
CA ASP A 64 50.50 27.14 37.61
C ASP A 64 49.40 27.20 38.67
N ALA A 65 49.76 26.97 39.93
CA ALA A 65 48.85 27.05 41.06
C ALA A 65 48.36 28.49 41.35
N MET A 66 49.16 29.52 41.09
CA MET A 66 48.70 30.91 41.15
C MET A 66 47.67 31.22 40.04
N ALA A 67 47.80 30.60 38.87
CA ALA A 67 46.91 30.84 37.74
C ALA A 67 45.59 30.05 37.82
N THR A 68 45.64 28.82 38.35
CA THR A 68 44.52 27.87 38.32
C THR A 68 43.96 27.51 39.69
N GLY A 69 44.57 27.99 40.77
CA GLY A 69 44.27 27.63 42.15
C GLY A 69 45.16 26.49 42.68
N ALA A 70 45.35 26.47 44.00
CA ALA A 70 46.11 25.44 44.72
C ALA A 70 45.28 24.81 45.84
N TRP A 71 45.53 23.54 46.13
CA TRP A 71 44.72 22.75 47.06
C TRP A 71 45.63 21.99 48.02
N ARG A 72 45.41 22.21 49.32
CA ARG A 72 45.96 21.40 50.40
C ARG A 72 45.28 20.04 50.34
N THR A 73 46.01 19.03 49.92
CA THR A 73 45.45 17.73 49.58
C THR A 73 46.02 16.65 50.50
N ALA A 74 45.14 15.85 51.11
CA ALA A 74 45.49 14.60 51.79
C ALA A 74 44.71 13.44 51.16
N ILE A 75 45.39 12.31 50.96
CA ILE A 75 44.80 11.10 50.38
C ILE A 75 44.88 9.99 51.42
N TYR A 76 43.74 9.55 51.89
CA TYR A 76 43.61 8.44 52.84
C TYR A 76 43.44 7.13 52.08
N LEU A 77 44.32 6.17 52.37
CA LEU A 77 44.26 4.81 51.86
C LEU A 77 43.90 3.90 53.03
N LEU A 78 42.64 3.48 53.12
CA LEU A 78 42.13 2.67 54.22
C LEU A 78 41.92 1.22 53.78
N GLY A 79 42.34 0.27 54.61
CA GLY A 79 42.17 -1.15 54.35
C GLY A 79 42.63 -1.98 55.54
N ASP A 80 42.26 -3.26 55.56
CA ASP A 80 42.77 -4.18 56.58
C ASP A 80 44.27 -4.46 56.41
N ASN A 81 44.86 -5.19 57.36
CA ASN A 81 46.28 -5.56 57.38
C ASN A 81 46.76 -6.28 56.10
N PHE A 82 45.85 -6.83 55.30
CA PHE A 82 46.16 -7.51 54.05
C PHE A 82 45.98 -6.60 52.82
N SER A 83 45.00 -5.70 52.87
CA SER A 83 44.54 -4.87 51.76
C SER A 83 45.31 -3.56 51.66
N TYR A 84 45.67 -2.94 52.79
CA TYR A 84 46.38 -1.65 52.82
C TYR A 84 47.75 -1.70 52.10
N PRO A 85 48.66 -2.66 52.36
CA PRO A 85 49.98 -2.66 51.69
C PRO A 85 49.86 -2.78 50.16
N ARG A 86 48.83 -3.51 49.69
CA ARG A 86 48.50 -3.66 48.27
C ARG A 86 47.93 -2.37 47.69
N LEU A 87 47.01 -1.71 48.41
CA LEU A 87 46.45 -0.41 48.03
C LEU A 87 47.53 0.67 47.95
N ALA A 88 48.37 0.81 48.97
CA ALA A 88 49.48 1.77 49.02
C ALA A 88 50.49 1.56 47.88
N SER A 89 50.80 0.30 47.56
CA SER A 89 51.69 -0.02 46.43
C SER A 89 51.03 0.25 45.09
N ALA A 90 49.74 -0.05 44.93
CA ALA A 90 48.99 0.27 43.72
C ALA A 90 48.88 1.78 43.50
N TRP A 91 48.57 2.56 44.55
CA TRP A 91 48.49 4.01 44.49
C TRP A 91 49.81 4.63 44.04
N ARG A 92 50.93 4.23 44.65
CA ARG A 92 52.27 4.68 44.22
C ARG A 92 52.58 4.30 42.78
N SER A 93 52.21 3.10 42.35
CA SER A 93 52.46 2.65 40.97
C SER A 93 51.65 3.43 39.92
N VAL A 94 50.45 3.92 40.27
CA VAL A 94 49.59 4.67 39.36
C VAL A 94 49.96 6.15 39.36
N MET A 95 50.30 6.71 40.53
CA MET A 95 50.49 8.15 40.72
C MET A 95 51.96 8.59 40.64
N CYS A 96 52.91 7.66 40.57
CA CYS A 96 54.34 7.96 40.48
C CYS A 96 54.96 7.41 39.19
N GLY A 97 55.78 8.21 38.53
CA GLY A 97 56.55 7.86 37.33
C GLY A 97 57.89 8.59 37.27
N ALA A 98 58.61 8.46 36.15
CA ALA A 98 59.91 9.11 35.94
C ALA A 98 59.84 10.65 36.02
N ASP A 99 58.67 11.22 35.73
CA ASP A 99 58.41 12.66 35.74
C ASP A 99 57.78 13.17 37.05
N SER A 100 57.67 12.32 38.09
CA SER A 100 57.16 12.72 39.41
C SER A 100 58.20 13.51 40.20
N LEU A 101 58.53 14.69 39.69
CA LEU A 101 59.44 15.69 40.23
C LEU A 101 58.62 16.90 40.75
N PRO A 102 59.10 17.64 41.75
CA PRO A 102 60.40 17.49 42.42
C PRO A 102 60.44 16.34 43.43
N GLU A 103 59.29 15.79 43.80
CA GLU A 103 59.18 14.75 44.83
C GLU A 103 58.28 13.60 44.37
N PRO A 104 58.72 12.34 44.55
CA PRO A 104 57.87 11.19 44.24
C PRO A 104 56.74 11.06 45.26
N VAL A 105 55.61 10.46 44.85
CA VAL A 105 54.49 10.17 45.75
C VAL A 105 54.93 9.18 46.84
N ARG A 106 54.68 9.53 48.09
CA ARG A 106 54.99 8.71 49.28
C ARG A 106 53.71 8.31 49.99
N THR A 107 53.75 7.15 50.65
CA THR A 107 52.69 6.67 51.53
C THR A 107 53.27 6.51 52.92
N ALA A 108 52.62 7.10 53.93
CA ALA A 108 53.02 7.00 55.34
C ALA A 108 51.89 6.33 56.13
N GLU A 109 52.25 5.50 57.11
CA GLU A 109 51.31 4.92 58.06
C GLU A 109 51.08 5.91 59.21
N LEU A 110 49.81 6.18 59.53
CA LEU A 110 49.41 7.09 60.60
C LEU A 110 48.33 6.41 61.43
N GLU A 111 48.57 6.26 62.74
CA GLU A 111 47.63 5.56 63.65
C GLU A 111 46.23 6.18 63.66
N ARG A 112 46.14 7.50 63.47
CA ARG A 112 44.89 8.27 63.46
C ARG A 112 44.30 8.47 62.06
N ALA A 113 44.78 7.77 61.04
CA ALA A 113 44.32 7.94 59.65
C ALA A 113 42.80 7.68 59.50
N ASP A 114 42.28 6.66 60.19
CA ASP A 114 40.85 6.33 60.17
C ASP A 114 39.99 7.43 60.82
N GLU A 115 40.39 7.93 62.00
CA GLU A 115 39.72 9.04 62.68
C GLU A 115 39.67 10.31 61.81
N LEU A 116 40.79 10.67 61.18
CA LEU A 116 40.89 11.83 60.30
C LEU A 116 40.04 11.66 59.02
N ALA A 117 40.01 10.47 58.45
CA ALA A 117 39.18 10.18 57.28
C ALA A 117 37.68 10.23 57.61
N GLN A 118 37.25 9.65 58.73
CA GLN A 118 35.86 9.68 59.19
C GLN A 118 35.38 11.11 59.51
N THR A 119 36.27 11.96 60.02
CA THR A 119 35.98 13.36 60.33
C THR A 119 36.23 14.34 59.19
N TRP A 120 36.70 13.85 58.02
CA TRP A 120 37.02 14.66 56.85
C TRP A 120 38.00 15.81 57.18
N ALA A 121 38.96 15.54 58.06
CA ALA A 121 39.96 16.51 58.52
C ALA A 121 41.29 16.33 57.76
N LEU A 122 42.10 17.39 57.62
CA LEU A 122 43.48 17.28 57.13
C LEU A 122 44.47 17.07 58.29
N PRO A 123 45.57 16.32 58.09
CA PRO A 123 46.61 16.16 59.11
C PRO A 123 47.49 17.40 59.19
N ASP A 124 47.18 18.35 60.07
CA ASP A 124 47.93 19.60 60.25
C ASP A 124 49.22 19.42 61.08
N ALA A 125 50.11 18.55 60.60
CA ALA A 125 51.45 18.40 61.15
C ALA A 125 52.46 19.24 60.35
N GLU A 126 53.24 20.08 61.03
CA GLU A 126 54.34 20.83 60.42
C GLU A 126 55.41 19.87 59.88
N GLY A 127 55.98 20.22 58.72
CA GLY A 127 57.03 19.42 58.09
C GLY A 127 58.30 19.34 58.94
N ALA A 128 59.01 18.22 58.88
CA ALA A 128 60.32 18.10 59.53
C ALA A 128 61.28 19.20 59.01
N SER A 129 62.00 19.87 59.90
CA SER A 129 62.98 20.91 59.53
C SER A 129 64.11 20.31 58.70
N PRO A 130 64.21 20.61 57.39
CA PRO A 130 65.27 20.08 56.55
C PRO A 130 66.58 20.86 56.78
N PRO A 131 67.73 20.37 56.26
CA PRO A 131 68.99 21.11 56.31
C PRO A 131 68.99 22.45 55.54
N GLY A 132 68.03 22.67 54.64
CA GLY A 132 67.85 23.90 53.85
C GLY A 132 66.83 24.88 54.46
N GLN A 133 66.65 26.07 53.85
CA GLN A 133 65.71 27.09 54.34
C GLN A 133 64.29 26.89 53.80
N TYR A 134 64.11 26.11 52.73
CA TYR A 134 62.79 25.70 52.27
C TYR A 134 62.17 24.67 53.22
N GLN A 135 61.20 25.11 54.03
CA GLN A 135 60.41 24.23 54.89
C GLN A 135 59.15 23.76 54.16
N ARG A 136 58.90 22.45 54.21
CA ARG A 136 57.62 21.90 53.74
C ARG A 136 56.53 22.37 54.70
N PRO A 137 55.47 23.04 54.21
CA PRO A 137 54.45 23.60 55.09
C PRO A 137 53.65 22.55 55.86
N PHE A 138 53.56 21.31 55.33
CA PHE A 138 52.82 20.21 55.93
C PHE A 138 53.56 18.88 55.67
N GLU A 139 53.65 18.01 56.68
CA GLU A 139 54.36 16.71 56.58
C GLU A 139 53.56 15.66 55.80
N TYR A 140 52.24 15.61 55.98
CA TYR A 140 51.35 14.58 55.42
C TYR A 140 50.34 15.15 54.41
N GLN A 141 50.55 16.37 53.92
CA GLN A 141 49.71 17.01 52.91
C GLN A 141 50.57 17.40 51.71
N SER A 142 49.96 17.42 50.53
CA SER A 142 50.57 17.95 49.30
C SER A 142 49.82 19.19 48.85
N LEU A 143 50.54 20.26 48.50
CA LEU A 143 49.94 21.39 47.80
C LEU A 143 49.93 21.09 46.31
N LEU A 144 48.75 20.79 45.75
CA LEU A 144 48.57 20.47 44.34
C LEU A 144 47.88 21.63 43.62
N SER A 145 48.32 21.96 42.41
CA SER A 145 47.52 22.81 41.51
C SER A 145 46.21 22.11 41.12
N THR A 146 45.23 22.87 40.64
CA THR A 146 43.96 22.29 40.13
C THR A 146 44.19 21.21 39.07
N VAL A 147 45.18 21.40 38.18
CA VAL A 147 45.53 20.43 37.14
C VAL A 147 46.09 19.13 37.74
N GLN A 148 46.98 19.23 38.73
CA GLN A 148 47.56 18.05 39.42
C GLN A 148 46.53 17.33 40.28
N LEU A 149 45.63 18.06 40.96
CA LEU A 149 44.55 17.46 41.74
C LEU A 149 43.57 16.71 40.85
N ALA A 150 43.22 17.25 39.68
CA ALA A 150 42.36 16.57 38.71
C ALA A 150 42.96 15.22 38.25
N SER A 151 44.28 15.08 38.19
CA SER A 151 44.93 13.79 37.91
C SER A 151 44.76 12.76 39.03
N CYS A 152 44.43 13.17 40.25
CA CYS A 152 44.18 12.27 41.38
C CYS A 152 42.75 11.72 41.41
N VAL A 153 41.82 12.33 40.67
CA VAL A 153 40.40 11.98 40.67
C VAL A 153 39.88 11.91 39.23
N HIS A 154 39.66 10.70 38.73
CA HIS A 154 39.03 10.50 37.42
C HIS A 154 37.63 9.93 37.62
N LEU A 155 36.64 10.50 36.93
CA LEU A 155 35.37 9.82 36.76
C LEU A 155 35.59 8.62 35.84
N PRO A 156 34.91 7.48 36.06
CA PRO A 156 35.02 6.34 35.17
C PRO A 156 34.52 6.73 33.77
N GLU A 157 35.44 6.88 32.82
CA GLU A 157 35.12 7.09 31.40
C GLU A 157 34.82 5.77 30.68
N GLN A 158 35.19 4.64 31.30
CA GLN A 158 34.91 3.30 30.83
C GLN A 158 33.91 2.62 31.75
N GLU A 159 33.02 1.84 31.13
CA GLU A 159 32.07 1.01 31.86
C GLU A 159 32.82 0.04 32.78
N THR A 160 32.43 0.03 34.04
CA THR A 160 32.99 -0.84 35.08
C THR A 160 31.83 -1.52 35.82
N PRO A 161 31.99 -2.73 36.39
CA PRO A 161 30.90 -3.41 37.09
C PRO A 161 30.25 -2.51 38.16
N GLY A 162 28.95 -2.23 38.01
CA GLY A 162 28.19 -1.32 38.88
C GLY A 162 28.14 0.15 38.42
N PHE A 163 28.92 0.53 37.40
CA PHE A 163 29.01 1.88 36.83
C PHE A 163 28.84 1.85 35.31
N PRO A 164 27.60 1.96 34.78
CA PRO A 164 27.37 2.06 33.36
C PRO A 164 27.80 3.43 32.83
N VAL A 165 28.55 3.45 31.73
CA VAL A 165 28.88 4.68 30.99
C VAL A 165 28.08 4.70 29.70
N HIS A 166 27.30 5.77 29.50
CA HIS A 166 26.48 5.94 28.31
C HIS A 166 27.01 7.07 27.44
N SER A 167 27.29 6.79 26.18
CA SER A 167 27.50 7.85 25.18
C SER A 167 26.18 8.54 24.89
N VAL A 168 26.14 9.87 25.04
CA VAL A 168 24.97 10.71 24.75
C VAL A 168 25.34 11.63 23.59
N ALA A 169 24.76 11.37 22.42
CA ALA A 169 24.91 12.25 21.28
C ALA A 169 24.17 13.57 21.51
N ARG A 170 24.74 14.67 21.01
CA ARG A 170 24.14 15.99 21.06
C ARG A 170 23.21 16.17 19.84
N PHE A 171 21.93 16.40 20.13
CA PHE A 171 20.91 16.81 19.18
C PHE A 171 20.51 18.25 19.48
N ASP A 172 19.86 18.91 18.53
CA ASP A 172 19.33 20.24 18.76
C ASP A 172 18.19 20.20 19.78
N VAL A 173 18.06 21.30 20.54
CA VAL A 173 17.12 21.40 21.68
C VAL A 173 16.18 22.60 21.57
N VAL A 174 16.41 23.47 20.59
CA VAL A 174 15.56 24.63 20.33
C VAL A 174 14.77 24.32 19.07
N PRO A 175 13.46 24.03 19.18
CA PRO A 175 12.63 23.82 17.99
C PRO A 175 12.53 25.15 17.22
N PRO A 176 12.41 25.10 15.88
CA PRO A 176 12.23 26.31 15.09
C PRO A 176 10.94 27.02 15.51
N VAL A 177 11.00 28.35 15.59
CA VAL A 177 9.81 29.17 15.86
C VAL A 177 9.01 29.27 14.56
N PRO A 178 7.74 28.83 14.53
CA PRO A 178 6.90 28.98 13.35
C PRO A 178 6.75 30.45 12.99
N ALA A 179 7.08 30.84 11.75
CA ALA A 179 7.04 32.22 11.29
C ALA A 179 5.61 32.83 11.16
N ASP A 180 4.56 31.99 11.21
CA ASP A 180 3.14 32.36 11.10
C ASP A 180 2.38 31.94 12.37
N GLU A 181 1.28 32.63 12.69
CA GLU A 181 0.22 32.09 13.54
C GLU A 181 -0.23 30.73 12.96
N LEU A 182 0.15 29.65 13.63
CA LEU A 182 -0.19 28.28 13.24
C LEU A 182 -1.72 28.11 13.23
N ARG A 183 -2.36 28.19 12.05
CA ARG A 183 -3.83 27.97 11.95
C ARG A 183 -4.27 26.65 12.56
N VAL A 184 -3.48 25.59 12.36
CA VAL A 184 -3.68 24.26 12.93
C VAL A 184 -2.32 23.71 13.38
N PRO A 185 -1.93 23.90 14.65
CA PRO A 185 -0.67 23.39 15.19
C PRO A 185 -0.77 21.87 15.48
N LEU A 186 0.23 21.12 15.06
CA LEU A 186 0.38 19.70 15.38
C LEU A 186 1.63 19.50 16.24
N THR A 187 1.44 18.99 17.45
CA THR A 187 2.54 18.62 18.34
C THR A 187 3.07 17.25 17.93
N ILE A 188 4.39 17.14 17.69
CA ILE A 188 5.03 15.84 17.46
C ILE A 188 5.44 15.20 18.80
N GLY A 189 6.00 16.00 19.70
CA GLY A 189 6.37 15.56 21.05
C GLY A 189 7.13 16.60 21.86
N GLN A 190 7.54 16.22 23.06
CA GLN A 190 8.37 17.05 23.94
C GLN A 190 9.84 16.91 23.55
N VAL A 191 10.57 18.02 23.40
CA VAL A 191 12.00 18.00 23.07
C VAL A 191 12.78 17.34 24.20
N VAL A 192 13.71 16.44 23.86
CA VAL A 192 14.52 15.66 24.81
C VAL A 192 15.95 16.17 24.79
N HIS A 193 16.45 16.58 25.97
CA HIS A 193 17.84 16.97 26.17
C HIS A 193 18.48 16.05 27.20
N ASN A 194 19.63 15.43 26.86
CA ASN A 194 20.34 14.48 27.73
C ASN A 194 19.42 13.36 28.28
N ARG A 195 18.60 12.77 27.41
CA ARG A 195 17.61 11.72 27.72
C ARG A 195 16.49 12.13 28.68
N ARG A 196 16.32 13.43 28.93
CA ARG A 196 15.22 13.96 29.75
C ARG A 196 14.32 14.85 28.89
N PRO A 197 12.99 14.65 28.91
CA PRO A 197 12.06 15.59 28.32
C PRO A 197 12.25 16.99 28.91
N THR A 198 12.20 18.00 28.06
CA THR A 198 12.24 19.42 28.42
C THR A 198 10.83 20.00 28.38
N ASN A 199 10.69 21.27 28.77
CA ASN A 199 9.43 22.00 28.60
C ASN A 199 9.17 22.44 27.15
N GLY A 200 10.15 22.32 26.26
CA GLY A 200 9.99 22.64 24.84
C GLY A 200 9.19 21.57 24.12
N THR A 201 8.32 21.99 23.20
CA THR A 201 7.55 21.10 22.33
C THR A 201 7.94 21.31 20.89
N TYR A 202 8.10 20.22 20.15
CA TYR A 202 8.31 20.28 18.71
C TYR A 202 6.94 20.29 18.03
N ILE A 203 6.60 21.41 17.38
CA ILE A 203 5.30 21.66 16.76
C ILE A 203 5.49 21.97 15.28
N VAL A 204 4.65 21.38 14.43
CA VAL A 204 4.61 21.66 13.00
C VAL A 204 3.23 22.17 12.58
N PRO A 205 3.13 23.06 11.58
CA PRO A 205 1.86 23.35 10.93
C PRO A 205 1.26 22.11 10.25
N SER A 206 -0.06 21.95 10.29
CA SER A 206 -0.73 20.85 9.56
C SER A 206 -0.46 20.88 8.04
N ARG A 207 -0.32 22.08 7.45
CA ARG A 207 0.04 22.26 6.02
C ARG A 207 1.37 21.60 5.65
N THR A 208 2.26 21.39 6.62
CA THR A 208 3.55 20.72 6.39
C THR A 208 3.34 19.23 6.06
N LEU A 209 2.24 18.62 6.50
CA LEU A 209 1.89 17.24 6.13
C LEU A 209 1.58 17.08 4.64
N ASN A 210 1.21 18.14 3.91
CA ASN A 210 1.06 18.09 2.44
C ASN A 210 2.39 17.82 1.74
N ARG A 211 3.51 18.07 2.41
CA ARG A 211 4.86 17.71 1.93
C ARG A 211 5.30 16.33 2.45
N HIS A 212 4.34 15.56 2.95
CA HIS A 212 4.46 14.18 3.40
C HIS A 212 5.36 13.99 4.62
N THR A 213 5.19 12.84 5.27
CA THR A 213 5.88 12.46 6.50
C THR A 213 6.36 11.03 6.36
N PHE A 214 7.60 10.77 6.75
CA PHE A 214 8.16 9.43 6.84
C PHE A 214 8.36 9.05 8.31
N VAL A 215 7.74 7.95 8.74
CA VAL A 215 7.85 7.43 10.11
C VAL A 215 8.51 6.06 10.06
N THR A 216 9.61 5.89 10.78
CA THR A 216 10.34 4.62 10.79
C THR A 216 10.86 4.21 12.16
N GLY A 217 11.25 2.95 12.28
CA GLY A 217 11.70 2.32 13.52
C GLY A 217 11.46 0.81 13.54
N VAL A 218 12.17 0.09 14.40
CA VAL A 218 11.92 -1.34 14.65
C VAL A 218 10.53 -1.60 15.25
N THR A 219 10.06 -2.85 15.27
CA THR A 219 8.79 -3.20 15.94
C THR A 219 8.82 -2.81 17.42
N GLY A 220 7.72 -2.25 17.93
CA GLY A 220 7.60 -1.79 19.32
C GLY A 220 8.32 -0.47 19.64
N SER A 221 8.96 0.17 18.67
CA SER A 221 9.72 1.41 18.89
C SER A 221 8.87 2.68 19.09
N GLY A 222 7.61 2.70 18.64
CA GLY A 222 6.72 3.86 18.77
C GLY A 222 6.14 4.42 17.47
N LYS A 223 6.38 3.77 16.31
CA LYS A 223 5.81 4.17 15.00
C LYS A 223 4.29 4.38 15.02
N THR A 224 3.52 3.31 15.26
CA THR A 224 2.04 3.36 15.32
C THR A 224 1.54 4.37 16.34
N ASN A 225 2.25 4.51 17.48
CA ASN A 225 1.91 5.50 18.50
C ASN A 225 2.03 6.94 17.97
N THR A 226 3.07 7.22 17.19
CA THR A 226 3.26 8.53 16.53
C THR A 226 2.13 8.81 15.56
N VAL A 227 1.76 7.83 14.73
CA VAL A 227 0.63 7.97 13.81
C VAL A 227 -0.64 8.26 14.59
N PHE A 228 -0.97 7.47 15.62
CA PHE A 228 -2.16 7.69 16.45
C PHE A 228 -2.18 9.08 17.10
N HIS A 229 -1.02 9.56 17.56
CA HIS A 229 -0.89 10.90 18.14
C HIS A 229 -1.24 12.00 17.13
N LEU A 230 -0.83 11.84 15.87
CA LEU A 230 -1.17 12.77 14.79
C LEU A 230 -2.64 12.66 14.38
N LEU A 231 -3.15 11.44 14.20
CA LEU A 231 -4.54 11.19 13.78
C LEU A 231 -5.55 11.78 14.77
N ARG A 232 -5.29 11.66 16.09
CA ARG A 232 -6.15 12.28 17.11
C ARG A 232 -6.17 13.80 17.08
N GLN A 233 -5.01 14.42 16.86
CA GLN A 233 -4.94 15.88 16.74
C GLN A 233 -5.72 16.34 15.51
N LEU A 234 -5.53 15.69 14.35
CA LEU A 234 -6.25 16.00 13.12
C LEU A 234 -7.77 15.80 13.26
N ALA A 235 -8.19 14.75 13.97
CA ALA A 235 -9.60 14.53 14.29
C ALA A 235 -10.22 15.68 15.08
N GLY A 236 -9.47 16.23 16.05
CA GLY A 236 -9.88 17.40 16.82
C GLY A 236 -10.10 18.66 15.95
N TYR A 237 -9.46 18.71 14.78
CA TYR A 237 -9.65 19.77 13.78
C TYR A 237 -10.61 19.38 12.65
N GLY A 238 -11.26 18.20 12.73
CA GLY A 238 -12.19 17.71 11.71
C GLY A 238 -11.53 17.33 10.38
N ILE A 239 -10.22 17.09 10.35
CA ILE A 239 -9.49 16.67 9.15
C ILE A 239 -9.59 15.14 9.02
N PRO A 240 -10.24 14.61 7.97
CA PRO A 240 -10.39 13.18 7.77
C PRO A 240 -9.09 12.52 7.32
N PHE A 241 -9.03 11.19 7.47
CA PHE A 241 -7.88 10.39 7.06
C PHE A 241 -8.29 9.03 6.53
N LEU A 242 -7.40 8.43 5.74
CA LEU A 242 -7.46 7.06 5.27
C LEU A 242 -6.20 6.33 5.72
N VAL A 243 -6.35 5.23 6.45
CA VAL A 243 -5.24 4.34 6.81
C VAL A 243 -5.33 3.09 5.95
N ILE A 244 -4.22 2.73 5.29
CA ILE A 244 -4.04 1.42 4.67
C ILE A 244 -3.15 0.60 5.61
N GLU A 245 -3.71 -0.46 6.20
CA GLU A 245 -3.04 -1.35 7.15
C GLU A 245 -2.88 -2.76 6.56
N PRO A 246 -1.70 -3.11 6.01
CA PRO A 246 -1.43 -4.44 5.44
C PRO A 246 -1.47 -5.61 6.41
N ALA A 247 -1.26 -5.36 7.71
CA ALA A 247 -1.14 -6.38 8.75
C ALA A 247 -1.44 -5.80 10.15
N LYS A 248 -1.67 -6.69 11.13
CA LYS A 248 -1.72 -6.43 12.60
C LYS A 248 -3.00 -5.82 13.19
N THR A 249 -3.94 -5.28 12.39
CA THR A 249 -5.27 -4.80 12.84
C THR A 249 -5.25 -3.82 14.03
N GLU A 250 -4.15 -3.09 14.22
CA GLU A 250 -3.89 -2.25 15.40
C GLU A 250 -4.84 -1.04 15.45
N TYR A 251 -5.27 -0.55 14.29
CA TYR A 251 -6.08 0.65 14.17
C TYR A 251 -7.54 0.46 14.64
N ARG A 252 -8.00 -0.79 14.84
CA ARG A 252 -9.33 -1.05 15.42
C ARG A 252 -9.51 -0.41 16.80
N THR A 253 -8.44 -0.28 17.56
CA THR A 253 -8.44 0.35 18.89
C THR A 253 -8.86 1.83 18.87
N LEU A 254 -8.83 2.48 17.70
CA LEU A 254 -9.37 3.83 17.53
C LEU A 254 -10.90 3.89 17.68
N LEU A 255 -11.62 2.75 17.64
CA LEU A 255 -13.05 2.69 17.96
C LEU A 255 -13.37 3.09 19.40
N ASP A 256 -12.42 2.89 20.32
CA ASP A 256 -12.57 3.25 21.73
C ASP A 256 -12.13 4.70 22.01
N ASP A 257 -11.70 5.44 20.98
CA ASP A 257 -11.38 6.85 21.08
C ASP A 257 -12.67 7.70 21.17
N PRO A 258 -12.83 8.56 22.19
CA PRO A 258 -14.04 9.37 22.36
C PRO A 258 -14.33 10.35 21.22
N SER A 259 -13.28 10.84 20.55
CA SER A 259 -13.38 11.85 19.48
C SER A 259 -13.53 11.21 18.10
N LEU A 260 -12.82 10.10 17.86
CA LEU A 260 -12.74 9.44 16.56
C LEU A 260 -13.73 8.28 16.40
N GLY A 261 -13.94 7.49 17.44
CA GLY A 261 -14.56 6.18 17.34
C GLY A 261 -15.95 6.21 16.72
N ARG A 262 -16.75 7.24 17.00
CA ARG A 262 -18.12 7.40 16.44
C ARG A 262 -18.14 7.59 14.92
N HIS A 263 -17.10 8.16 14.35
CA HIS A 263 -17.03 8.50 12.92
C HIS A 263 -16.15 7.55 12.12
N LEU A 264 -15.37 6.70 12.80
CA LEU A 264 -14.42 5.78 12.20
C LEU A 264 -15.14 4.71 11.37
N GLN A 265 -14.63 4.48 10.16
CA GLN A 265 -15.05 3.39 9.28
C GLN A 265 -13.91 2.38 9.19
N ILE A 266 -14.23 1.09 9.29
CA ILE A 266 -13.23 0.02 9.20
C ILE A 266 -13.72 -0.99 8.17
N PHE A 267 -12.98 -1.14 7.08
CA PHE A 267 -13.25 -2.14 6.05
C PHE A 267 -12.18 -3.24 6.10
N THR A 268 -12.62 -4.49 6.14
CA THR A 268 -11.78 -5.70 6.16
C THR A 268 -11.71 -6.28 4.75
N LEU A 269 -10.68 -5.90 4.00
CA LEU A 269 -10.54 -6.26 2.59
C LEU A 269 -10.23 -7.75 2.46
N GLY A 270 -10.99 -8.43 1.60
CA GLY A 270 -10.92 -9.89 1.44
C GLY A 270 -11.70 -10.69 2.49
N ASP A 271 -12.12 -10.09 3.61
CA ASP A 271 -12.98 -10.73 4.61
C ASP A 271 -14.45 -10.32 4.42
N GLU A 272 -15.26 -11.30 4.04
CA GLU A 272 -16.69 -11.15 3.78
C GLU A 272 -17.57 -11.19 5.04
N ASN A 273 -16.99 -11.52 6.20
CA ASN A 273 -17.77 -11.79 7.42
C ASN A 273 -17.73 -10.63 8.44
N THR A 274 -16.70 -9.78 8.40
CA THR A 274 -16.53 -8.69 9.38
C THR A 274 -17.07 -7.35 8.85
N SER A 275 -16.42 -6.78 7.83
CA SER A 275 -16.82 -5.50 7.24
C SER A 275 -16.33 -5.43 5.78
N PRO A 276 -17.04 -6.07 4.84
CA PRO A 276 -16.56 -6.25 3.47
C PRO A 276 -16.32 -4.93 2.74
N PHE A 277 -15.47 -4.98 1.71
CA PHE A 277 -15.18 -3.86 0.80
C PHE A 277 -15.52 -4.24 -0.64
N ARG A 278 -15.85 -3.25 -1.47
CA ARG A 278 -16.14 -3.43 -2.90
C ARG A 278 -15.40 -2.37 -3.69
N PHE A 279 -14.66 -2.79 -4.70
CA PHE A 279 -13.76 -1.92 -5.43
C PHE A 279 -13.53 -2.48 -6.83
N ASN A 280 -14.04 -1.81 -7.87
CA ASN A 280 -13.77 -2.18 -9.24
C ASN A 280 -12.45 -1.49 -9.69
N PRO A 281 -11.39 -2.25 -10.03
CA PRO A 281 -10.12 -1.67 -10.46
C PRO A 281 -10.19 -0.87 -11.76
N PHE A 282 -11.20 -1.13 -12.60
CA PHE A 282 -11.40 -0.49 -13.91
C PHE A 282 -12.35 0.71 -13.84
N GLU A 283 -12.80 1.10 -12.66
CA GLU A 283 -13.65 2.26 -12.49
C GLU A 283 -12.78 3.52 -12.34
N PHE A 284 -13.14 4.61 -13.01
CA PHE A 284 -12.47 5.92 -12.85
C PHE A 284 -13.49 7.08 -12.76
N PRO A 285 -13.19 8.18 -12.03
CA PRO A 285 -14.09 9.33 -11.86
C PRO A 285 -14.47 10.02 -13.18
N ALA A 286 -15.46 10.93 -13.15
CA ALA A 286 -15.75 11.76 -14.33
C ALA A 286 -14.61 12.76 -14.55
N GLY A 287 -14.36 13.14 -15.80
CA GLY A 287 -13.28 14.08 -16.14
C GLY A 287 -11.88 13.48 -16.26
N ILE A 288 -11.66 12.25 -15.82
CA ILE A 288 -10.38 11.56 -16.03
C ILE A 288 -10.36 10.90 -17.42
N PRO A 289 -9.29 11.10 -18.22
CA PRO A 289 -9.13 10.39 -19.49
C PRO A 289 -8.90 8.89 -19.29
N VAL A 290 -9.58 8.05 -20.08
CA VAL A 290 -9.43 6.58 -20.04
C VAL A 290 -7.97 6.16 -20.20
N ALA A 291 -7.25 6.79 -21.14
CA ALA A 291 -5.84 6.49 -21.41
C ALA A 291 -4.95 6.67 -20.15
N VAL A 292 -5.17 7.76 -19.40
CA VAL A 292 -4.42 8.05 -18.17
C VAL A 292 -4.69 7.00 -17.10
N HIS A 293 -5.96 6.60 -16.94
CA HIS A 293 -6.33 5.53 -16.01
C HIS A 293 -5.67 4.19 -16.40
N LEU A 294 -5.67 3.85 -17.70
CA LEU A 294 -5.06 2.62 -18.19
C LEU A 294 -3.52 2.57 -17.99
N ASP A 295 -2.83 3.70 -18.16
CA ASP A 295 -1.39 3.81 -17.89
C ASP A 295 -1.07 3.56 -16.40
N LEU A 296 -1.88 4.12 -15.50
CA LEU A 296 -1.75 3.91 -14.06
C LEU A 296 -2.06 2.46 -13.67
N LEU A 297 -3.12 1.88 -14.24
CA LEU A 297 -3.50 0.49 -14.02
C LEU A 297 -2.39 -0.47 -14.47
N ARG A 298 -1.79 -0.23 -15.64
CA ARG A 298 -0.61 -0.97 -16.14
C ARG A 298 0.56 -0.87 -15.14
N SER A 299 0.77 0.30 -14.55
CA SER A 299 1.83 0.51 -13.56
C SER A 299 1.61 -0.31 -12.29
N VAL A 300 0.39 -0.38 -11.74
CA VAL A 300 0.08 -1.27 -10.60
C VAL A 300 0.39 -2.71 -10.94
N PHE A 301 -0.11 -3.19 -12.08
CA PHE A 301 0.10 -4.56 -12.54
C PHE A 301 1.60 -4.88 -12.68
N ASN A 302 2.40 -3.95 -13.18
CA ASN A 302 3.85 -4.13 -13.28
C ASN A 302 4.54 -4.24 -11.90
N VAL A 303 4.14 -3.42 -10.92
CA VAL A 303 4.69 -3.48 -9.55
C VAL A 303 4.29 -4.78 -8.85
N SER A 304 2.99 -5.12 -8.88
CA SER A 304 2.45 -6.23 -8.09
C SER A 304 2.72 -7.59 -8.71
N PHE A 305 2.74 -7.70 -10.04
CA PHE A 305 2.86 -9.00 -10.68
C PHE A 305 4.30 -9.26 -11.15
N GLY A 306 5.23 -8.31 -11.10
CA GLY A 306 6.61 -8.53 -11.54
C GLY A 306 6.66 -9.01 -13.01
N MET A 307 6.00 -8.28 -13.90
CA MET A 307 5.88 -8.64 -15.31
C MET A 307 7.23 -8.53 -16.05
N TRP A 308 7.41 -9.37 -17.07
CA TRP A 308 8.56 -9.36 -17.97
C TRP A 308 8.10 -9.12 -19.41
N THR A 309 8.93 -8.48 -20.23
CA THR A 309 8.61 -8.23 -21.64
C THR A 309 8.45 -9.55 -22.42
N PRO A 310 7.41 -9.72 -23.27
CA PRO A 310 6.42 -8.71 -23.70
C PRO A 310 5.07 -8.76 -22.97
N LEU A 311 4.99 -9.36 -21.77
CA LEU A 311 3.74 -9.53 -21.02
C LEU A 311 3.00 -8.20 -20.73
N PRO A 312 3.68 -7.09 -20.36
CA PRO A 312 3.01 -5.81 -20.17
C PRO A 312 2.29 -5.31 -21.43
N GLN A 313 2.88 -5.50 -22.62
CA GLN A 313 2.30 -5.07 -23.89
C GLN A 313 1.05 -5.89 -24.24
N VAL A 314 1.09 -7.20 -23.97
CA VAL A 314 -0.08 -8.08 -24.14
C VAL A 314 -1.21 -7.66 -23.22
N LEU A 315 -0.91 -7.41 -21.94
CA LEU A 315 -1.90 -6.93 -20.98
C LEU A 315 -2.47 -5.59 -21.39
N GLU A 316 -1.65 -4.65 -21.84
CA GLU A 316 -2.08 -3.33 -22.31
C GLU A 316 -3.09 -3.44 -23.47
N ASN A 317 -2.83 -4.30 -24.47
CA ASN A 317 -3.79 -4.56 -25.54
C ASN A 317 -5.10 -5.17 -25.02
N CYS A 318 -5.02 -6.07 -24.04
CA CYS A 318 -6.23 -6.63 -23.40
C CYS A 318 -7.02 -5.55 -22.67
N LEU A 319 -6.34 -4.66 -21.93
CA LEU A 319 -6.96 -3.54 -21.23
C LEU A 319 -7.65 -2.58 -22.21
N TYR A 320 -7.01 -2.20 -23.31
CA TYR A 320 -7.67 -1.34 -24.31
C TYR A 320 -8.95 -1.98 -24.86
N ARG A 321 -8.88 -3.25 -25.25
CA ARG A 321 -10.02 -3.96 -25.88
C ARG A 321 -11.19 -4.18 -24.94
N ILE A 322 -10.99 -4.43 -23.64
CA ILE A 322 -12.12 -4.55 -22.71
C ILE A 322 -12.88 -3.24 -22.54
N TYR A 323 -12.20 -2.09 -22.64
CA TYR A 323 -12.86 -0.79 -22.62
C TYR A 323 -13.63 -0.52 -23.92
N GLU A 324 -13.05 -0.85 -25.07
CA GLU A 324 -13.72 -0.77 -26.38
C GLU A 324 -14.99 -1.65 -26.44
N ASP A 325 -14.93 -2.86 -25.87
CA ASP A 325 -16.08 -3.77 -25.75
C ASP A 325 -17.20 -3.15 -24.90
N ARG A 326 -16.83 -2.41 -23.85
CA ARG A 326 -17.77 -1.60 -23.06
C ARG A 326 -18.14 -0.27 -23.74
N GLY A 327 -17.72 -0.04 -24.98
CA GLY A 327 -18.12 1.09 -25.81
C GLY A 327 -17.36 2.39 -25.56
N TRP A 328 -16.23 2.34 -24.82
CA TRP A 328 -15.33 3.48 -24.70
C TRP A 328 -14.52 3.67 -25.97
N ASP A 329 -14.45 4.91 -26.43
CA ASP A 329 -13.42 5.38 -27.34
C ASP A 329 -12.34 6.07 -26.51
N ILE A 330 -11.16 5.45 -26.54
CA ILE A 330 -10.01 5.81 -25.71
C ILE A 330 -9.42 7.15 -26.15
N THR A 331 -9.55 7.49 -27.43
CA THR A 331 -9.03 8.74 -28.00
C THR A 331 -9.96 9.91 -27.70
N SER A 332 -11.26 9.74 -27.92
CA SER A 332 -12.23 10.82 -27.67
C SER A 332 -12.69 10.92 -26.21
N ASN A 333 -12.34 9.94 -25.37
CA ASN A 333 -12.80 9.81 -23.98
C ASN A 333 -14.33 9.76 -23.83
N ARG A 334 -15.04 9.28 -24.87
CA ARG A 334 -16.50 9.15 -24.88
C ARG A 334 -16.91 7.70 -24.83
N ASN A 335 -18.07 7.42 -24.24
CA ASN A 335 -18.68 6.11 -24.30
C ASN A 335 -19.97 6.17 -25.14
N ARG A 336 -20.02 5.39 -26.23
CA ARG A 336 -21.14 5.40 -27.18
C ARG A 336 -22.45 4.80 -26.64
N ARG A 337 -22.38 4.06 -25.53
CA ARG A 337 -23.50 3.37 -24.87
C ARG A 337 -23.95 4.06 -23.59
N LEU A 338 -23.29 5.14 -23.20
CA LEU A 338 -23.60 5.89 -21.99
C LEU A 338 -24.47 7.10 -22.34
N ASP A 339 -25.70 7.13 -21.79
CA ASP A 339 -26.58 8.29 -21.91
C ASP A 339 -26.06 9.45 -21.04
N GLU A 340 -26.38 10.69 -21.41
CA GLU A 340 -26.04 11.85 -20.59
C GLU A 340 -26.67 11.76 -19.19
N GLY A 341 -25.85 11.99 -18.16
CA GLY A 341 -26.27 11.93 -16.76
C GLY A 341 -26.63 10.53 -16.23
N ALA A 342 -26.43 9.47 -17.01
CA ALA A 342 -26.67 8.10 -16.57
C ALA A 342 -25.54 7.57 -15.66
N ASP A 343 -25.89 6.57 -14.85
CA ASP A 343 -24.93 5.82 -14.06
C ASP A 343 -23.85 5.17 -14.97
N ARG A 344 -22.59 5.44 -14.64
CA ARG A 344 -21.41 4.97 -15.38
C ARG A 344 -20.95 3.59 -14.94
N THR A 345 -21.43 3.05 -13.82
CA THR A 345 -20.98 1.77 -13.26
C THR A 345 -20.94 0.64 -14.30
N ARG A 346 -21.97 0.51 -15.14
CA ARG A 346 -22.02 -0.53 -16.19
C ARG A 346 -21.11 -0.28 -17.39
N ALA A 347 -20.58 0.93 -17.53
CA ALA A 347 -19.62 1.27 -18.55
C ALA A 347 -18.21 0.74 -18.25
N PHE A 348 -17.92 0.31 -17.02
CA PHE A 348 -16.58 -0.13 -16.64
C PHE A 348 -16.42 -1.65 -16.68
N PRO A 349 -15.33 -2.18 -17.28
CA PRO A 349 -15.03 -3.60 -17.27
C PRO A 349 -14.90 -4.20 -15.86
N THR A 350 -14.84 -5.53 -15.78
CA THR A 350 -14.47 -6.27 -14.55
C THR A 350 -13.29 -7.22 -14.78
N LEU A 351 -12.79 -7.86 -13.72
CA LEU A 351 -11.67 -8.82 -13.83
C LEU A 351 -12.07 -10.04 -14.67
N THR A 352 -13.33 -10.47 -14.59
CA THR A 352 -13.86 -11.51 -15.47
C THR A 352 -13.77 -11.11 -16.95
N ASP A 353 -14.10 -9.87 -17.31
CA ASP A 353 -13.97 -9.41 -18.70
C ASP A 353 -12.51 -9.46 -19.17
N LEU A 354 -11.57 -9.06 -18.31
CA LEU A 354 -10.14 -9.09 -18.63
C LEU A 354 -9.64 -10.53 -18.85
N VAL A 355 -10.03 -11.48 -18.01
CA VAL A 355 -9.64 -12.90 -18.19
C VAL A 355 -10.19 -13.46 -19.50
N ILE A 356 -11.45 -13.19 -19.82
CA ILE A 356 -12.06 -13.62 -21.09
C ILE A 356 -11.31 -13.00 -22.28
N LYS A 357 -10.97 -11.70 -22.19
CA LYS A 357 -10.27 -11.00 -23.27
C LYS A 357 -8.85 -11.50 -23.48
N ILE A 358 -8.15 -11.92 -22.43
CA ILE A 358 -6.81 -12.50 -22.54
C ILE A 358 -6.84 -13.77 -23.40
N ASP A 359 -7.81 -14.66 -23.18
CA ASP A 359 -7.92 -15.89 -23.95
C ASP A 359 -8.13 -15.62 -25.46
N GLU A 360 -8.90 -14.58 -25.78
CA GLU A 360 -9.16 -14.10 -27.14
C GLU A 360 -7.92 -13.44 -27.77
N VAL A 361 -7.31 -12.47 -27.09
CA VAL A 361 -6.20 -11.68 -27.64
C VAL A 361 -4.96 -12.54 -27.84
N VAL A 362 -4.60 -13.35 -26.85
CA VAL A 362 -3.39 -14.18 -26.93
C VAL A 362 -3.49 -15.19 -28.08
N GLY A 363 -4.68 -15.69 -28.39
CA GLY A 363 -4.91 -16.55 -29.56
C GLY A 363 -4.73 -15.86 -30.92
N GLN A 364 -4.82 -14.53 -30.98
CA GLN A 364 -4.72 -13.74 -32.22
C GLN A 364 -3.31 -13.20 -32.50
N LEU A 365 -2.40 -13.24 -31.52
CA LEU A 365 -1.07 -12.61 -31.64
C LEU A 365 -0.11 -13.34 -32.60
N GLY A 366 -0.44 -14.56 -33.04
CA GLY A 366 0.37 -15.31 -34.02
C GLY A 366 1.71 -15.81 -33.50
N TYR A 367 1.91 -15.86 -32.17
CA TYR A 367 3.08 -16.49 -31.56
C TYR A 367 3.00 -18.01 -31.65
N GLU A 368 4.15 -18.67 -31.45
CA GLU A 368 4.21 -20.12 -31.29
C GLU A 368 3.31 -20.58 -30.13
N ARG A 369 2.80 -21.81 -30.22
CA ARG A 369 1.82 -22.35 -29.27
C ARG A 369 2.36 -22.37 -27.84
N GLU A 370 3.62 -22.74 -27.64
CA GLU A 370 4.25 -22.77 -26.32
C GLU A 370 4.33 -21.38 -25.68
N VAL A 371 4.69 -20.36 -26.46
CA VAL A 371 4.77 -18.96 -25.99
C VAL A 371 3.37 -18.42 -25.64
N THR A 372 2.39 -18.72 -26.49
CA THR A 372 0.97 -18.38 -26.30
C THR A 372 0.42 -19.00 -25.00
N ASP A 373 0.68 -20.29 -24.79
CA ASP A 373 0.24 -21.02 -23.60
C ASP A 373 0.93 -20.49 -22.33
N ASN A 374 2.22 -20.12 -22.41
CA ASN A 374 2.95 -19.50 -21.31
C ASN A 374 2.40 -18.12 -20.93
N PHE A 375 2.08 -17.26 -21.92
CA PHE A 375 1.46 -15.95 -21.64
C PHE A 375 0.08 -16.09 -21.01
N ARG A 376 -0.75 -16.98 -21.56
CA ARG A 376 -2.07 -17.28 -21.01
C ARG A 376 -1.95 -17.77 -19.58
N ALA A 377 -1.09 -18.74 -19.30
CA ALA A 377 -0.86 -19.29 -17.97
C ALA A 377 -0.39 -18.21 -16.98
N ALA A 378 0.58 -17.38 -17.36
CA ALA A 378 1.14 -16.33 -16.51
C ALA A 378 0.12 -15.26 -16.10
N LEU A 379 -0.65 -14.72 -17.06
CA LEU A 379 -1.66 -13.70 -16.77
C LEU A 379 -2.86 -14.30 -16.03
N ARG A 380 -3.34 -15.47 -16.46
CA ARG A 380 -4.51 -16.11 -15.89
C ARG A 380 -4.30 -16.52 -14.44
N THR A 381 -3.15 -17.11 -14.10
CA THR A 381 -2.85 -17.53 -12.73
C THR A 381 -2.97 -16.36 -11.74
N ARG A 382 -2.47 -15.17 -12.13
CA ARG A 382 -2.47 -13.99 -11.27
C ARG A 382 -3.86 -13.34 -11.20
N LEU A 383 -4.58 -13.26 -12.32
CA LEU A 383 -5.94 -12.71 -12.33
C LEU A 383 -6.96 -13.62 -11.64
N ASP A 384 -6.85 -14.94 -11.80
CA ASP A 384 -7.70 -15.90 -11.11
C ASP A 384 -7.41 -15.89 -9.60
N SER A 385 -6.18 -15.60 -9.17
CA SER A 385 -5.87 -15.31 -7.75
C SER A 385 -6.68 -14.12 -7.22
N LEU A 386 -6.78 -13.01 -7.98
CA LEU A 386 -7.60 -11.85 -7.60
C LEU A 386 -9.11 -12.11 -7.67
N ARG A 387 -9.56 -13.08 -8.46
CA ARG A 387 -10.98 -13.45 -8.64
C ARG A 387 -11.47 -14.54 -7.68
N THR A 388 -10.59 -15.13 -6.88
CA THR A 388 -10.95 -16.26 -6.02
C THR A 388 -11.34 -15.81 -4.60
N GLY A 389 -12.34 -16.48 -4.01
CA GLY A 389 -12.72 -16.28 -2.61
C GLY A 389 -13.26 -14.87 -2.31
N GLY A 390 -12.88 -14.31 -1.17
CA GLY A 390 -13.26 -12.94 -0.78
C GLY A 390 -12.64 -11.85 -1.67
N LYS A 391 -11.44 -12.08 -2.22
CA LYS A 391 -10.79 -11.17 -3.18
C LYS A 391 -11.65 -10.95 -4.42
N GLY A 392 -12.20 -12.02 -4.98
CA GLY A 392 -13.09 -11.93 -6.13
C GLY A 392 -14.37 -11.15 -5.85
N ARG A 393 -14.99 -11.36 -4.69
CA ARG A 393 -16.18 -10.59 -4.27
C ARG A 393 -15.89 -9.13 -4.02
N MET A 394 -14.65 -8.79 -3.69
CA MET A 394 -14.20 -7.42 -3.50
C MET A 394 -13.87 -6.73 -4.83
N LEU A 395 -13.11 -7.40 -5.72
CA LEU A 395 -12.48 -6.79 -6.90
C LEU A 395 -13.22 -7.02 -8.23
N ASP A 396 -13.87 -8.17 -8.40
CA ASP A 396 -14.57 -8.52 -9.65
C ASP A 396 -16.04 -8.06 -9.59
N VAL A 397 -16.21 -6.75 -9.42
CA VAL A 397 -17.49 -6.09 -9.20
C VAL A 397 -17.68 -4.97 -10.21
N GLN A 398 -18.93 -4.63 -10.54
CA GLN A 398 -19.20 -3.52 -11.45
C GLN A 398 -19.07 -2.16 -10.75
N ALA A 399 -19.40 -2.09 -9.45
CA ALA A 399 -19.48 -0.86 -8.67
C ALA A 399 -18.51 -0.89 -7.48
N SER A 400 -17.79 0.22 -7.28
CA SER A 400 -16.97 0.45 -6.09
C SER A 400 -17.76 1.12 -4.97
N ILE A 401 -17.23 1.04 -3.75
CA ILE A 401 -17.57 2.00 -2.70
C ILE A 401 -17.11 3.39 -3.16
N PRO A 402 -17.96 4.44 -3.08
CA PRO A 402 -17.58 5.78 -3.49
C PRO A 402 -16.36 6.29 -2.73
N ILE A 403 -15.35 6.77 -3.45
CA ILE A 403 -14.10 7.30 -2.87
C ILE A 403 -14.37 8.51 -1.96
N ASP A 404 -15.37 9.33 -2.29
CA ASP A 404 -15.85 10.44 -1.46
C ASP A 404 -16.15 10.03 -0.01
N LEU A 405 -16.68 8.83 0.19
CA LEU A 405 -17.01 8.32 1.52
C LEU A 405 -15.74 8.05 2.33
N LEU A 406 -14.71 7.51 1.69
CA LEU A 406 -13.40 7.25 2.32
C LEU A 406 -12.65 8.56 2.62
N MET A 407 -12.87 9.59 1.80
CA MET A 407 -12.21 10.90 1.91
C MET A 407 -12.85 11.83 2.95
N ARG A 408 -14.14 11.69 3.20
CA ARG A 408 -14.90 12.59 4.10
C ARG A 408 -14.92 12.13 5.55
N ARG A 409 -14.46 10.91 5.84
CA ARG A 409 -14.51 10.32 7.17
C ARG A 409 -13.21 9.59 7.52
N PRO A 410 -12.84 9.54 8.81
CA PRO A 410 -11.77 8.66 9.27
C PRO A 410 -12.04 7.23 8.84
N THR A 411 -11.16 6.65 8.03
CA THR A 411 -11.34 5.34 7.41
C THR A 411 -10.08 4.49 7.58
N VAL A 412 -10.27 3.21 7.87
CA VAL A 412 -9.21 2.20 7.93
C VAL A 412 -9.54 1.09 6.94
N LEU A 413 -8.59 0.78 6.06
CA LEU A 413 -8.62 -0.38 5.18
C LEU A 413 -7.65 -1.42 5.75
N GLU A 414 -8.20 -2.49 6.29
CA GLU A 414 -7.44 -3.64 6.79
C GLU A 414 -7.24 -4.64 5.66
N LEU A 415 -5.99 -4.91 5.30
CA LEU A 415 -5.61 -5.80 4.21
C LEU A 415 -5.10 -7.16 4.73
N ASP A 416 -5.24 -7.44 6.03
CA ASP A 416 -4.80 -8.71 6.65
C ASP A 416 -5.52 -9.92 6.05
N GLY A 417 -6.78 -9.75 5.62
CA GLY A 417 -7.56 -10.79 4.95
C GLY A 417 -7.18 -11.03 3.48
N LEU A 418 -6.25 -10.24 2.92
CA LEU A 418 -5.69 -10.47 1.59
C LEU A 418 -4.50 -11.42 1.66
N GLY A 419 -4.32 -12.21 0.59
CA GLY A 419 -3.38 -13.33 0.54
C GLY A 419 -1.91 -12.92 0.67
N ASP A 420 -1.19 -12.91 -0.44
CA ASP A 420 0.24 -12.63 -0.46
C ASP A 420 0.56 -11.13 -0.46
N ASP A 421 1.87 -10.83 -0.40
CA ASP A 421 2.37 -9.46 -0.39
C ASP A 421 2.07 -8.71 -1.70
N ASP A 422 1.98 -9.44 -2.81
CA ASP A 422 1.72 -8.93 -4.17
C ASP A 422 0.25 -8.49 -4.31
N ASP A 423 -0.70 -9.27 -3.79
CA ASP A 423 -2.12 -8.91 -3.70
C ASP A 423 -2.31 -7.62 -2.87
N LYS A 424 -1.59 -7.51 -1.74
CA LYS A 424 -1.63 -6.33 -0.88
C LYS A 424 -1.07 -5.11 -1.61
N ALA A 425 0.07 -5.24 -2.29
CA ALA A 425 0.65 -4.18 -3.10
C ALA A 425 -0.28 -3.73 -4.24
N PHE A 426 -0.95 -4.67 -4.91
CA PHE A 426 -1.95 -4.38 -5.96
C PHE A 426 -3.07 -3.50 -5.41
N VAL A 427 -3.70 -3.93 -4.31
CA VAL A 427 -4.81 -3.18 -3.69
C VAL A 427 -4.37 -1.81 -3.18
N MET A 428 -3.20 -1.71 -2.55
CA MET A 428 -2.61 -0.44 -2.12
C MET A 428 -2.44 0.53 -3.29
N GLY A 429 -1.85 0.06 -4.40
CA GLY A 429 -1.66 0.85 -5.62
C GLY A 429 -2.99 1.30 -6.22
N MET A 430 -3.99 0.43 -6.25
CA MET A 430 -5.32 0.75 -6.77
C MET A 430 -6.07 1.80 -5.94
N VAL A 431 -6.03 1.68 -4.61
CA VAL A 431 -6.63 2.69 -3.70
C VAL A 431 -5.94 4.03 -3.90
N MET A 432 -4.61 4.04 -4.04
CA MET A 432 -3.84 5.25 -4.28
C MET A 432 -4.18 5.90 -5.64
N ILE A 433 -4.37 5.11 -6.70
CA ILE A 433 -4.81 5.64 -8.01
C ILE A 433 -6.17 6.31 -7.89
N ARG A 434 -7.16 5.65 -7.28
CA ARG A 434 -8.52 6.21 -7.15
C ARG A 434 -8.54 7.47 -6.31
N LEU A 435 -7.69 7.54 -5.29
CA LEU A 435 -7.47 8.75 -4.51
C LEU A 435 -6.92 9.88 -5.39
N VAL A 436 -5.84 9.63 -6.13
CA VAL A 436 -5.21 10.64 -6.99
C VAL A 436 -6.18 11.15 -8.06
N GLU A 437 -6.90 10.24 -8.72
CA GLU A 437 -7.89 10.56 -9.74
C GLU A 437 -9.01 11.45 -9.19
N HIS A 438 -9.54 11.14 -8.01
CA HIS A 438 -10.57 11.94 -7.35
C HIS A 438 -10.06 13.33 -6.92
N LEU A 439 -8.81 13.41 -6.45
CA LEU A 439 -8.18 14.68 -6.09
C LEU A 439 -7.97 15.59 -7.32
N ARG A 440 -7.54 15.01 -8.44
CA ARG A 440 -7.38 15.75 -9.71
C ARG A 440 -8.69 16.34 -10.21
N GLU A 441 -9.78 15.59 -10.09
CA GLU A 441 -11.14 16.08 -10.40
C GLU A 441 -11.55 17.22 -9.44
N SER A 442 -11.30 17.04 -8.14
CA SER A 442 -11.67 18.02 -7.10
C SER A 442 -10.89 19.34 -7.17
N GLY A 443 -9.79 19.37 -7.92
CA GLY A 443 -8.94 20.54 -8.13
C GLY A 443 -8.06 20.92 -6.92
N PRO A 444 -7.16 21.91 -7.11
CA PRO A 444 -6.19 22.34 -6.09
C PRO A 444 -6.84 22.80 -4.78
N TYR A 445 -6.12 22.66 -3.68
CA TYR A 445 -6.60 23.05 -2.35
C TYR A 445 -5.49 23.66 -1.52
N ASP A 446 -5.80 24.76 -0.82
CA ASP A 446 -4.86 25.42 0.10
C ASP A 446 -4.97 24.86 1.52
N GLY A 447 -3.85 24.36 2.05
CA GLY A 447 -3.79 23.69 3.35
C GLY A 447 -4.04 22.17 3.29
N LEU A 448 -4.15 21.53 4.45
CA LEU A 448 -4.36 20.08 4.56
C LEU A 448 -5.87 19.76 4.47
N ARG A 449 -6.26 19.04 3.41
CA ARG A 449 -7.62 18.55 3.14
C ARG A 449 -7.86 17.18 3.75
N HIS A 450 -6.92 16.26 3.55
CA HIS A 450 -7.06 14.86 3.92
C HIS A 450 -5.68 14.22 4.11
N LEU A 451 -5.58 13.21 5.00
CA LEU A 451 -4.33 12.49 5.28
C LEU A 451 -4.44 11.02 4.86
N LEU A 452 -3.47 10.54 4.08
CA LEU A 452 -3.32 9.12 3.77
C LEU A 452 -2.18 8.55 4.62
N VAL A 453 -2.41 7.44 5.32
CA VAL A 453 -1.37 6.68 6.01
C VAL A 453 -1.17 5.36 5.28
N ILE A 454 0.07 5.05 4.92
CA ILE A 454 0.46 3.81 4.26
C ILE A 454 1.42 3.06 5.19
N GLU A 455 0.91 2.04 5.89
CA GLU A 455 1.75 1.10 6.65
C GLU A 455 2.45 0.11 5.71
N GLU A 456 3.68 -0.30 6.05
CA GLU A 456 4.53 -1.20 5.25
C GLU A 456 4.62 -0.78 3.78
N ALA A 457 4.87 0.51 3.55
CA ALA A 457 4.87 1.11 2.23
C ALA A 457 5.88 0.49 1.25
N HIS A 458 6.94 -0.19 1.72
CA HIS A 458 7.88 -0.92 0.87
C HIS A 458 7.22 -2.01 0.01
N ARG A 459 6.00 -2.45 0.33
CA ARG A 459 5.23 -3.39 -0.51
C ARG A 459 4.93 -2.81 -1.89
N LEU A 460 4.55 -1.54 -1.94
CA LEU A 460 4.25 -0.82 -3.18
C LEU A 460 5.46 -0.01 -3.70
N LEU A 461 6.23 0.57 -2.78
CA LEU A 461 7.28 1.55 -3.06
C LEU A 461 8.68 0.98 -2.84
N ALA A 462 8.88 -0.29 -3.23
CA ALA A 462 10.15 -0.99 -3.03
C ALA A 462 11.29 -0.37 -3.85
N ALA A 463 12.50 -0.29 -3.27
CA ALA A 463 13.71 -0.01 -4.03
C ALA A 463 14.00 -1.16 -5.01
N THR A 464 14.26 -0.83 -6.27
CA THR A 464 14.81 -1.80 -7.24
C THR A 464 16.34 -1.83 -7.09
N GLY A 465 16.90 -2.99 -6.73
CA GLY A 465 18.34 -3.16 -6.58
C GLY A 465 19.12 -2.96 -7.88
N SER A 466 20.44 -2.71 -7.78
CA SER A 466 21.33 -2.68 -8.94
C SER A 466 21.30 -4.04 -9.66
N PRO A 467 20.88 -4.09 -10.94
CA PRO A 467 20.65 -5.36 -11.61
C PRO A 467 21.96 -6.12 -11.86
N THR A 468 21.92 -7.45 -11.66
CA THR A 468 22.87 -8.36 -12.32
C THR A 468 22.51 -8.43 -13.82
N GLN A 469 23.49 -8.73 -14.71
CA GLN A 469 23.31 -8.61 -16.18
C GLN A 469 22.06 -9.33 -16.74
N SER A 470 21.63 -10.43 -16.13
CA SER A 470 20.46 -11.23 -16.50
C SER A 470 19.11 -10.73 -15.95
N GLU A 471 19.09 -9.87 -14.93
CA GLU A 471 17.87 -9.34 -14.27
C GLU A 471 17.54 -7.89 -14.67
N SER A 472 18.37 -7.29 -15.52
CA SER A 472 18.30 -5.88 -15.92
C SER A 472 16.96 -5.44 -16.50
N PHE A 473 16.32 -6.27 -17.34
CA PHE A 473 15.08 -5.90 -18.01
C PHE A 473 13.84 -5.95 -17.10
N GLN A 474 13.78 -6.89 -16.15
CA GLN A 474 12.64 -7.00 -15.21
C GLN A 474 12.72 -5.92 -14.12
N ALA A 475 13.94 -5.61 -13.67
CA ALA A 475 14.19 -4.51 -12.73
C ALA A 475 13.79 -3.14 -13.31
N ASP A 476 14.03 -2.90 -14.61
CA ASP A 476 13.67 -1.64 -15.28
C ASP A 476 12.15 -1.39 -15.35
N VAL A 477 11.35 -2.42 -15.67
CA VAL A 477 9.87 -2.29 -15.73
C VAL A 477 9.29 -2.01 -14.34
N ARG A 478 9.75 -2.71 -13.31
CA ARG A 478 9.30 -2.49 -11.93
C ARG A 478 9.75 -1.13 -11.41
N GLY A 479 10.99 -0.71 -11.72
CA GLY A 479 11.55 0.59 -11.31
C GLY A 479 10.70 1.75 -11.83
N LYS A 480 10.43 1.77 -13.14
CA LYS A 480 9.56 2.79 -13.78
C LYS A 480 8.16 2.87 -13.15
N ALA A 481 7.61 1.74 -12.76
CA ALA A 481 6.31 1.68 -12.12
C ALA A 481 6.35 2.25 -10.69
N VAL A 482 7.41 1.97 -9.91
CA VAL A 482 7.63 2.58 -8.59
C VAL A 482 7.85 4.09 -8.71
N ASP A 483 8.63 4.55 -9.70
CA ASP A 483 8.86 5.98 -9.98
C ASP A 483 7.54 6.71 -10.26
N THR A 484 6.64 6.06 -10.99
CA THR A 484 5.28 6.58 -11.24
C THR A 484 4.56 6.86 -9.93
N PHE A 485 4.55 5.93 -8.97
CA PHE A 485 3.92 6.16 -7.66
C PHE A 485 4.64 7.22 -6.82
N ALA A 486 5.98 7.26 -6.84
CA ALA A 486 6.74 8.30 -6.15
C ALA A 486 6.42 9.72 -6.69
N HIS A 487 6.23 9.83 -8.01
CA HIS A 487 5.77 11.07 -8.65
C HIS A 487 4.33 11.42 -8.26
N LEU A 488 3.42 10.44 -8.20
CA LEU A 488 2.04 10.68 -7.76
C LEU A 488 1.99 11.22 -6.32
N ILE A 489 2.80 10.68 -5.40
CA ILE A 489 2.92 11.21 -4.02
C ILE A 489 3.31 12.68 -4.06
N SER A 490 4.32 13.02 -4.87
CA SER A 490 4.82 14.39 -4.96
C SER A 490 3.78 15.35 -5.57
N GLU A 491 2.97 14.90 -6.53
CA GLU A 491 1.95 15.69 -7.21
C GLU A 491 0.72 15.97 -6.31
N ILE A 492 0.27 14.97 -5.53
CA ILE A 492 -0.97 15.08 -4.74
C ILE A 492 -0.90 16.16 -3.63
N ARG A 493 0.32 16.62 -3.29
CA ARG A 493 0.56 17.80 -2.43
C ARG A 493 -0.26 19.02 -2.85
N ALA A 494 -0.40 19.28 -4.15
CA ALA A 494 -1.11 20.46 -4.67
C ALA A 494 -2.62 20.44 -4.41
N TYR A 495 -3.17 19.26 -4.10
CA TYR A 495 -4.59 19.03 -3.87
C TYR A 495 -4.95 18.93 -2.38
N GLY A 496 -4.02 19.34 -1.50
CA GLY A 496 -4.20 19.30 -0.06
C GLY A 496 -4.10 17.90 0.55
N GLN A 497 -3.52 16.94 -0.16
CA GLN A 497 -3.37 15.56 0.32
C GLN A 497 -2.03 15.39 1.04
N GLY A 498 -2.08 15.11 2.34
CA GLY A 498 -0.92 14.67 3.11
C GLY A 498 -0.71 13.16 3.00
N VAL A 499 0.53 12.70 3.09
CA VAL A 499 0.86 11.26 3.10
C VAL A 499 1.80 10.97 4.26
N ILE A 500 1.48 9.97 5.09
CA ILE A 500 2.40 9.38 6.06
C ILE A 500 2.82 8.02 5.55
N VAL A 501 4.09 7.89 5.19
CA VAL A 501 4.73 6.63 4.81
C VAL A 501 5.29 6.02 6.09
N VAL A 502 4.84 4.83 6.47
CA VAL A 502 5.30 4.13 7.66
C VAL A 502 6.01 2.84 7.27
N ASP A 503 7.27 2.70 7.67
CA ASP A 503 8.05 1.51 7.35
C ASP A 503 9.06 1.14 8.43
N GLN A 504 9.41 -0.14 8.52
CA GLN A 504 10.39 -0.67 9.48
C GLN A 504 11.81 -0.59 8.93
N VAL A 505 11.98 -0.70 7.61
CA VAL A 505 13.29 -0.84 6.95
C VAL A 505 13.42 0.24 5.87
N PRO A 506 13.95 1.43 6.22
CA PRO A 506 14.12 2.55 5.28
C PRO A 506 14.84 2.18 3.98
N SER A 507 15.84 1.30 4.04
CA SER A 507 16.61 0.88 2.87
C SER A 507 15.81 0.06 1.84
N LYS A 508 14.65 -0.50 2.23
CA LYS A 508 13.74 -1.19 1.30
C LYS A 508 12.86 -0.24 0.49
N LEU A 509 12.74 1.02 0.89
CA LEU A 509 11.95 2.01 0.17
C LEU A 509 12.75 2.65 -0.95
N ALA A 510 12.07 2.99 -2.04
CA ALA A 510 12.64 3.80 -3.11
C ALA A 510 13.22 5.10 -2.53
N PRO A 511 14.49 5.45 -2.85
CA PRO A 511 15.17 6.62 -2.27
C PRO A 511 14.38 7.93 -2.43
N ASP A 512 13.68 8.08 -3.56
CA ASP A 512 12.92 9.29 -3.87
C ASP A 512 11.70 9.46 -2.95
N VAL A 513 11.11 8.37 -2.45
CA VAL A 513 10.03 8.45 -1.45
C VAL A 513 10.55 9.04 -0.15
N VAL A 514 11.72 8.58 0.32
CA VAL A 514 12.34 9.09 1.57
C VAL A 514 12.76 10.55 1.39
N LYS A 515 13.36 10.91 0.26
CA LYS A 515 13.77 12.29 -0.06
C LYS A 515 12.59 13.25 -0.17
N ASN A 516 11.51 12.84 -0.81
CA ASN A 516 10.32 13.68 -1.06
C ASN A 516 9.42 13.84 0.17
N THR A 517 9.70 13.15 1.28
CA THR A 517 9.03 13.40 2.57
C THR A 517 9.71 14.54 3.34
N ASN A 518 8.94 15.55 3.72
CA ASN A 518 9.45 16.73 4.42
C ASN A 518 9.73 16.45 5.89
N ILE A 519 8.76 15.85 6.59
CA ILE A 519 8.91 15.51 7.99
C ILE A 519 9.43 14.08 8.09
N LYS A 520 10.49 13.86 8.86
CA LYS A 520 11.07 12.54 9.11
C LYS A 520 11.05 12.28 10.62
N VAL A 521 10.45 11.17 11.02
CA VAL A 521 10.38 10.72 12.42
C VAL A 521 11.03 9.35 12.52
N ALA A 522 12.28 9.33 12.98
CA ALA A 522 13.07 8.12 13.15
C ALA A 522 13.07 7.67 14.62
N HIS A 523 12.30 6.63 14.91
CA HIS A 523 12.42 5.90 16.18
C HIS A 523 13.67 5.01 16.15
N ARG A 524 13.81 4.12 17.15
CA ARG A 524 14.95 3.21 17.25
C ARG A 524 15.19 2.38 15.97
N ILE A 525 16.42 2.44 15.44
CA ILE A 525 16.89 1.68 14.26
C ILE A 525 18.24 1.02 14.56
N VAL A 526 18.34 -0.29 14.33
CA VAL A 526 19.51 -1.10 14.72
C VAL A 526 20.41 -1.49 13.54
N ALA A 527 19.88 -1.62 12.32
CA ALA A 527 20.68 -1.95 11.14
C ALA A 527 21.49 -0.74 10.66
N GLY A 528 22.75 -0.96 10.26
CA GLY A 528 23.69 0.14 9.96
C GLY A 528 23.40 0.83 8.63
N ASP A 529 23.03 0.08 7.61
CA ASP A 529 22.56 0.56 6.32
C ASP A 529 21.29 1.42 6.44
N ASP A 530 20.30 0.98 7.22
CA ASP A 530 19.09 1.77 7.52
C ASP A 530 19.42 3.07 8.25
N ARG A 531 20.34 3.02 9.22
CA ARG A 531 20.81 4.23 9.92
C ARG A 531 21.52 5.19 8.99
N ALA A 532 22.40 4.70 8.11
CA ALA A 532 23.12 5.53 7.15
C ALA A 532 22.16 6.21 6.16
N ALA A 533 21.14 5.49 5.68
CA ALA A 533 20.10 6.06 4.82
C ALA A 533 19.35 7.20 5.51
N LEU A 534 18.98 7.02 6.79
CA LEU A 534 18.33 8.06 7.59
C LEU A 534 19.25 9.24 7.91
N ALA A 535 20.50 8.97 8.27
CA ALA A 535 21.47 9.99 8.60
C ALA A 535 21.70 10.93 7.42
N SER A 536 21.83 10.37 6.21
CA SER A 536 21.90 11.13 4.96
C SER A 536 20.64 11.98 4.72
N ALA A 537 19.46 11.42 5.01
CA ALA A 537 18.18 12.08 4.75
C ALA A 537 17.76 13.11 5.83
N MET A 538 18.41 13.12 6.99
CA MET A 538 18.11 13.97 8.16
C MET A 538 19.30 14.82 8.62
N VAL A 539 20.38 14.89 7.83
CA VAL A 539 21.59 15.69 8.12
C VAL A 539 22.22 15.32 9.48
N MET A 540 22.28 14.02 9.79
CA MET A 540 22.88 13.55 11.05
C MET A 540 24.40 13.43 10.96
N ASN A 541 25.08 13.70 12.07
CA ASN A 541 26.47 13.32 12.26
C ASN A 541 26.61 11.85 12.74
N GLU A 542 27.84 11.31 12.73
CA GLU A 542 28.12 9.93 13.12
C GLU A 542 27.71 9.58 14.57
N HIS A 543 27.68 10.56 15.48
CA HIS A 543 27.25 10.33 16.86
C HIS A 543 25.72 10.22 16.94
N GLN A 544 25.01 11.12 16.26
CA GLN A 544 23.55 11.11 16.16
C GLN A 544 23.04 9.85 15.45
N GLU A 545 23.70 9.45 14.36
CA GLU A 545 23.43 8.20 13.66
C GLU A 545 23.53 7.03 14.65
N ARG A 546 24.68 6.85 15.31
CA ARG A 546 24.88 5.76 16.28
C ARG A 546 23.86 5.77 17.42
N ALA A 547 23.40 6.95 17.85
CA ALA A 547 22.42 7.09 18.91
C ALA A 547 21.05 6.47 18.56
N LEU A 548 20.67 6.41 17.28
CA LEU A 548 19.42 5.79 16.82
C LEU A 548 19.26 4.33 17.27
N ALA A 549 20.36 3.59 17.45
CA ALA A 549 20.32 2.19 17.92
C ALA A 549 19.88 2.04 19.38
N THR A 550 19.98 3.11 20.16
CA THR A 550 19.81 3.12 21.63
C THR A 550 18.60 3.92 22.12
N LEU A 551 17.80 4.49 21.22
CA LEU A 551 16.60 5.24 21.58
C LEU A 551 15.59 4.34 22.32
N SER A 552 15.00 4.87 23.38
CA SER A 552 13.92 4.21 24.11
C SER A 552 12.61 4.25 23.32
N PRO A 553 11.66 3.34 23.56
CA PRO A 553 10.35 3.38 22.93
C PRO A 553 9.66 4.74 23.09
N GLY A 554 9.13 5.28 21.99
CA GLY A 554 8.49 6.59 21.94
C GLY A 554 9.45 7.78 21.87
N CYS A 555 10.76 7.58 22.03
CA CYS A 555 11.77 8.60 21.74
C CYS A 555 12.19 8.49 20.27
N ALA A 556 12.09 9.60 19.54
CA ALA A 556 12.41 9.65 18.12
C ALA A 556 13.29 10.86 17.79
N ALA A 557 14.17 10.70 16.81
CA ALA A 557 14.78 11.83 16.12
C ALA A 557 13.78 12.39 15.10
N VAL A 558 13.59 13.71 15.10
CA VAL A 558 12.68 14.41 14.20
C VAL A 558 13.45 15.46 13.42
N PHE A 559 13.14 15.55 12.13
CA PHE A 559 13.69 16.53 11.22
C PHE A 559 12.60 16.99 10.25
N ALA A 560 12.48 18.29 10.05
CA ALA A 560 11.61 18.90 9.04
C ALA A 560 12.30 20.07 8.35
N ASP A 561 11.74 20.50 7.22
CA ASP A 561 12.19 21.70 6.50
C ASP A 561 12.17 22.93 7.43
N GLY A 562 13.32 23.60 7.55
CA GLY A 562 13.56 24.68 8.51
C GLY A 562 14.41 24.30 9.72
N ASP A 563 14.68 23.01 9.96
CA ASP A 563 15.63 22.56 10.98
C ASP A 563 17.08 22.61 10.45
N ASP A 564 18.01 23.06 11.29
CA ASP A 564 19.46 23.02 10.99
C ASP A 564 20.06 21.63 11.25
N ALA A 565 19.55 20.92 12.27
CA ALA A 565 19.92 19.57 12.64
C ALA A 565 18.73 18.87 13.32
N PRO A 566 18.70 17.52 13.42
CA PRO A 566 17.58 16.83 14.01
C PRO A 566 17.49 17.05 15.52
N LEU A 567 16.27 17.04 16.04
CA LEU A 567 15.96 17.11 17.47
C LEU A 567 15.47 15.75 17.98
N LEU A 568 15.78 15.40 19.22
CA LEU A 568 15.11 14.28 19.88
C LEU A 568 13.79 14.74 20.48
N VAL A 569 12.73 13.96 20.29
CA VAL A 569 11.42 14.19 20.91
C VAL A 569 10.90 12.94 21.58
N GLN A 570 10.23 13.12 22.71
CA GLN A 570 9.43 12.10 23.36
C GLN A 570 7.99 12.27 22.87
N VAL A 571 7.54 11.32 22.05
CA VAL A 571 6.17 11.29 21.53
C VAL A 571 5.23 10.88 22.68
N PRO A 572 4.15 11.63 22.94
CA PRO A 572 3.18 11.27 23.97
C PRO A 572 2.53 9.90 23.69
N PRO A 573 2.20 9.11 24.73
CA PRO A 573 1.45 7.89 24.55
C PRO A 573 0.04 8.21 24.04
N ALA A 574 -0.24 7.84 22.80
CA ALA A 574 -1.55 7.89 22.18
C ALA A 574 -2.17 6.50 22.06
N LYS A 575 -1.37 5.48 21.77
CA LYS A 575 -1.89 4.11 21.66
C LYS A 575 -2.43 3.65 23.04
N GLN A 576 -3.72 3.30 23.11
CA GLN A 576 -4.26 2.67 24.31
C GLN A 576 -3.64 1.26 24.46
N PRO A 577 -3.50 0.72 25.70
CA PRO A 577 -3.01 -0.64 25.91
C PRO A 577 -3.83 -1.60 25.04
N ALA A 578 -3.17 -2.54 24.36
CA ALA A 578 -3.82 -3.42 23.40
C ALA A 578 -4.96 -4.20 24.06
N GLY A 579 -6.20 -3.79 23.79
CA GLY A 579 -7.34 -4.67 23.76
C GLY A 579 -7.60 -5.02 22.30
N THR A 580 -7.63 -6.30 21.95
CA THR A 580 -8.00 -6.71 20.60
C THR A 580 -9.48 -6.40 20.42
N VAL A 581 -9.79 -5.29 19.75
CA VAL A 581 -11.18 -5.01 19.39
C VAL A 581 -11.66 -6.14 18.49
N SER A 582 -12.66 -6.87 18.98
CA SER A 582 -13.10 -8.10 18.34
C SER A 582 -13.80 -7.82 17.01
N PRO A 583 -13.79 -8.75 16.04
CA PRO A 583 -14.57 -8.63 14.81
C PRO A 583 -16.05 -8.30 15.06
N GLU A 584 -16.67 -8.86 16.11
CA GLU A 584 -18.08 -8.61 16.47
C GLU A 584 -18.31 -7.15 16.87
N ARG A 585 -17.33 -6.51 17.51
CA ARG A 585 -17.41 -5.08 17.84
C ARG A 585 -17.38 -4.23 16.58
N VAL A 586 -16.52 -4.57 15.60
CA VAL A 586 -16.47 -3.91 14.29
C VAL A 586 -17.79 -4.10 13.54
N ILE A 587 -18.31 -5.32 13.46
CA ILE A 587 -19.60 -5.63 12.82
C ILE A 587 -20.71 -4.75 13.40
N ARG A 588 -20.85 -4.73 14.74
CA ARG A 588 -21.89 -3.94 15.41
C ARG A 588 -21.76 -2.44 15.11
N HIS A 589 -20.52 -1.92 15.12
CA HIS A 589 -20.24 -0.52 14.83
C HIS A 589 -20.62 -0.16 13.39
N MET A 590 -20.16 -0.95 12.42
CA MET A 590 -20.43 -0.70 11.00
C MET A 590 -21.91 -0.84 10.65
N GLN A 591 -22.65 -1.76 11.30
CA GLN A 591 -24.09 -1.92 11.11
C GLN A 591 -24.93 -0.73 11.61
N GLN A 592 -24.42 0.04 12.57
CA GLN A 592 -25.09 1.21 13.14
C GLN A 592 -24.90 2.49 12.29
N SER A 593 -24.12 2.42 11.21
CA SER A 593 -23.83 3.57 10.36
C SER A 593 -24.90 3.75 9.28
N ASP A 594 -25.68 4.83 9.39
CA ASP A 594 -26.76 5.17 8.43
C ASP A 594 -26.25 5.32 6.98
N HIS A 595 -25.06 5.89 6.80
CA HIS A 595 -24.48 6.10 5.46
C HIS A 595 -24.04 4.79 4.79
N LEU A 596 -23.67 3.78 5.58
CA LEU A 596 -23.31 2.45 5.06
C LEU A 596 -24.56 1.61 4.79
N ALA A 597 -25.70 1.91 5.41
CA ALA A 597 -26.96 1.23 5.12
C ALA A 597 -27.35 1.39 3.64
N ALA A 598 -27.10 2.55 3.04
CA ALA A 598 -27.31 2.80 1.61
C ALA A 598 -26.42 1.93 0.70
N LEU A 599 -25.24 1.53 1.19
CA LEU A 599 -24.27 0.72 0.44
C LEU A 599 -24.56 -0.79 0.49
N ARG A 600 -25.58 -1.24 1.24
CA ARG A 600 -25.94 -2.66 1.34
C ARG A 600 -26.21 -3.31 -0.03
N VAL A 601 -26.65 -2.53 -1.02
CA VAL A 601 -26.85 -3.01 -2.39
C VAL A 601 -25.55 -3.48 -3.06
N LEU A 602 -24.40 -2.87 -2.72
CA LEU A 602 -23.08 -3.24 -3.26
C LEU A 602 -22.61 -4.62 -2.76
N PHE A 603 -23.11 -5.06 -1.61
CA PHE A 603 -22.73 -6.33 -0.99
C PHE A 603 -23.64 -7.49 -1.39
N ARG A 604 -24.60 -7.26 -2.28
CA ARG A 604 -25.35 -8.33 -2.94
C ARG A 604 -24.38 -9.19 -3.75
N SER A 605 -24.74 -10.45 -3.98
CA SER A 605 -23.85 -11.39 -4.70
C SER A 605 -23.50 -10.91 -6.12
N SER A 606 -24.37 -10.15 -6.78
CA SER A 606 -24.13 -9.44 -8.03
C SER A 606 -24.87 -8.10 -8.00
N VAL A 607 -24.40 -7.10 -8.76
CA VAL A 607 -25.14 -5.84 -9.01
C VAL A 607 -26.49 -6.11 -9.71
N GLU A 608 -26.58 -7.25 -10.37
CA GLU A 608 -27.78 -7.76 -11.04
C GLU A 608 -28.78 -8.42 -10.07
N CYS A 609 -28.36 -8.72 -8.84
CA CYS A 609 -29.21 -9.41 -7.88
C CYS A 609 -30.34 -8.49 -7.38
N ASP A 610 -31.56 -8.98 -7.52
CA ASP A 610 -32.75 -8.41 -6.91
C ASP A 610 -32.97 -8.98 -5.49
N ASP A 611 -34.07 -8.59 -4.86
CA ASP A 611 -34.43 -9.06 -3.52
C ASP A 611 -34.75 -10.58 -3.51
N SER A 612 -35.12 -11.16 -4.65
CA SER A 612 -35.30 -12.62 -4.77
C SER A 612 -33.98 -13.36 -4.67
N CYS A 613 -32.90 -12.82 -5.26
CA CYS A 613 -31.56 -13.37 -5.09
C CYS A 613 -31.06 -13.23 -3.64
N ALA A 614 -31.41 -12.14 -2.96
CA ALA A 614 -31.04 -11.92 -1.55
C ALA A 614 -31.75 -12.90 -0.61
N ALA A 615 -33.01 -13.24 -0.89
CA ALA A 615 -33.78 -14.22 -0.11
C ALA A 615 -33.26 -15.68 -0.27
N PHE A 616 -32.67 -16.01 -1.43
CA PHE A 616 -32.20 -17.37 -1.74
C PHE A 616 -30.77 -17.37 -2.32
N PRO A 617 -29.73 -17.07 -1.50
CA PRO A 617 -28.36 -16.88 -1.98
C PRO A 617 -27.77 -18.15 -2.62
N GLY A 618 -28.12 -19.34 -2.12
CA GLY A 618 -27.69 -20.60 -2.73
C GLY A 618 -28.23 -20.80 -4.15
N ALA A 619 -29.51 -20.46 -4.37
CA ALA A 619 -30.15 -20.53 -5.68
C ALA A 619 -29.54 -19.51 -6.66
N CYS A 620 -29.29 -18.28 -6.21
CA CYS A 620 -28.60 -17.26 -6.99
C CYS A 620 -27.20 -17.71 -7.43
N ALA A 621 -26.39 -18.24 -6.51
CA ALA A 621 -25.04 -18.72 -6.83
C ALA A 621 -25.03 -19.90 -7.82
N ALA A 622 -25.99 -20.82 -7.71
CA ALA A 622 -26.16 -21.90 -8.68
C ALA A 622 -26.58 -21.36 -10.06
N ALA A 623 -27.57 -20.46 -10.11
CA ALA A 623 -28.02 -19.83 -11.34
C ALA A 623 -26.89 -19.11 -12.09
N ARG A 624 -26.03 -18.36 -11.39
CA ARG A 624 -24.89 -17.67 -12.02
C ARG A 624 -23.92 -18.62 -12.71
N ARG A 625 -23.58 -19.73 -12.08
CA ARG A 625 -22.73 -20.77 -12.68
C ARG A 625 -23.39 -21.41 -13.89
N MET A 626 -24.70 -21.68 -13.82
CA MET A 626 -25.44 -22.27 -14.94
C MET A 626 -25.53 -21.34 -16.14
N VAL A 627 -25.65 -20.02 -15.93
CA VAL A 627 -25.69 -19.04 -17.02
C VAL A 627 -24.36 -18.94 -17.79
N GLU A 628 -23.26 -19.45 -17.23
CA GLU A 628 -21.98 -19.56 -17.92
C GLU A 628 -21.90 -20.78 -18.85
N ASP A 629 -22.74 -21.81 -18.64
CA ASP A 629 -22.78 -23.01 -19.47
C ASP A 629 -23.24 -22.70 -20.90
N SER A 630 -22.51 -23.21 -21.89
CA SER A 630 -22.76 -22.93 -23.31
C SER A 630 -24.08 -23.49 -23.81
N ALA A 631 -24.51 -24.65 -23.28
CA ALA A 631 -25.77 -25.27 -23.66
C ALA A 631 -26.95 -24.48 -23.07
N VAL A 632 -26.86 -24.06 -21.80
CA VAL A 632 -27.84 -23.14 -21.17
C VAL A 632 -27.97 -21.85 -21.98
N GLN A 633 -26.84 -21.21 -22.34
CA GLN A 633 -26.84 -19.96 -23.13
C GLN A 633 -27.50 -20.14 -24.50
N THR A 634 -27.23 -21.26 -25.17
CA THR A 634 -27.77 -21.56 -26.51
C THR A 634 -29.27 -21.81 -26.46
N THR A 635 -29.73 -22.66 -25.53
CA THR A 635 -31.15 -22.93 -25.34
C THR A 635 -31.90 -21.67 -24.93
N PHE A 636 -31.33 -20.86 -24.03
CA PHE A 636 -31.91 -19.58 -23.65
C PHE A 636 -32.03 -18.63 -24.84
N ALA A 637 -30.96 -18.46 -25.62
CA ALA A 637 -30.97 -17.61 -26.81
C ALA A 637 -32.01 -18.08 -27.84
N ARG A 638 -32.15 -19.40 -28.01
CA ARG A 638 -33.14 -20.04 -28.87
C ARG A 638 -34.56 -19.72 -28.41
N ILE A 639 -34.85 -19.84 -27.11
CA ILE A 639 -36.16 -19.48 -26.53
C ILE A 639 -36.47 -18.01 -26.80
N VAL A 640 -35.53 -17.10 -26.52
CA VAL A 640 -35.76 -15.66 -26.71
C VAL A 640 -35.98 -15.31 -28.17
N LEU A 641 -35.20 -15.90 -29.10
CA LEU A 641 -35.38 -15.64 -30.52
C LEU A 641 -36.70 -16.21 -31.04
N SER A 642 -37.09 -17.43 -30.68
CA SER A 642 -38.40 -17.98 -31.01
C SER A 642 -39.54 -17.11 -30.47
N ALA A 643 -39.39 -16.64 -29.23
CA ALA A 643 -40.34 -15.75 -28.59
C ALA A 643 -40.48 -14.38 -29.28
N MET A 644 -39.52 -13.97 -30.12
CA MET A 644 -39.67 -12.75 -30.95
C MET A 644 -40.64 -12.93 -32.13
N PHE A 645 -40.87 -14.17 -32.56
CA PHE A 645 -41.78 -14.53 -33.65
C PHE A 645 -43.13 -15.04 -33.14
N ASP A 646 -43.11 -15.94 -32.16
CA ASP A 646 -44.30 -16.47 -31.49
C ASP A 646 -44.16 -16.33 -29.96
N PRO A 647 -44.94 -15.45 -29.30
CA PRO A 647 -44.95 -15.32 -27.84
C PRO A 647 -45.15 -16.65 -27.10
N ALA A 648 -45.94 -17.57 -27.67
CA ALA A 648 -46.25 -18.86 -27.05
C ALA A 648 -45.09 -19.87 -27.11
N ALA A 649 -44.02 -19.56 -27.86
CA ALA A 649 -42.81 -20.39 -27.89
C ALA A 649 -42.15 -20.52 -26.51
N VAL A 650 -42.31 -19.51 -25.64
CA VAL A 650 -41.82 -19.57 -24.26
C VAL A 650 -42.42 -20.77 -23.54
N ASP A 651 -43.75 -20.97 -23.58
CA ASP A 651 -44.40 -22.08 -22.87
C ASP A 651 -43.95 -23.45 -23.36
N ARG A 652 -43.75 -23.58 -24.68
CA ARG A 652 -43.39 -24.84 -25.32
C ARG A 652 -41.92 -25.22 -25.11
N MET A 653 -41.04 -24.22 -25.09
CA MET A 653 -39.60 -24.45 -25.04
C MET A 653 -39.01 -24.30 -23.64
N PHE A 654 -39.70 -23.66 -22.68
CA PHE A 654 -39.15 -23.48 -21.33
C PHE A 654 -38.89 -24.82 -20.64
N SER A 655 -39.66 -25.87 -20.96
CA SER A 655 -39.40 -27.23 -20.47
C SER A 655 -38.05 -27.78 -20.91
N GLU A 656 -37.56 -27.41 -22.10
CA GLU A 656 -36.21 -27.78 -22.58
C GLU A 656 -35.13 -27.16 -21.69
N LEU A 657 -35.28 -25.87 -21.36
CA LEU A 657 -34.36 -25.18 -20.45
C LEU A 657 -34.40 -25.80 -19.06
N THR A 658 -35.59 -26.09 -18.51
CA THR A 658 -35.70 -26.74 -17.20
C THR A 658 -35.06 -28.12 -17.19
N SER A 659 -35.22 -28.91 -18.26
CA SER A 659 -34.65 -30.26 -18.39
C SER A 659 -33.13 -30.25 -18.49
N LEU A 660 -32.54 -29.15 -18.99
CA LEU A 660 -31.10 -28.95 -19.05
C LEU A 660 -30.52 -28.46 -17.71
N VAL A 661 -31.28 -27.66 -16.98
CA VAL A 661 -30.88 -27.04 -15.72
C VAL A 661 -31.03 -27.98 -14.52
N ASP A 662 -32.08 -28.80 -14.49
CA ASP A 662 -32.37 -29.69 -13.35
C ASP A 662 -31.24 -30.69 -13.03
N PRO A 663 -30.57 -31.31 -14.02
CA PRO A 663 -29.41 -32.17 -13.76
C PRO A 663 -28.21 -31.42 -13.14
N LEU A 664 -28.09 -30.12 -13.42
CA LEU A 664 -27.03 -29.25 -12.90
C LEU A 664 -27.37 -28.67 -11.51
N ARG A 665 -28.61 -28.82 -11.06
CA ARG A 665 -29.11 -28.25 -9.79
C ARG A 665 -28.59 -29.04 -8.60
N PRO A 666 -27.93 -28.38 -7.62
CA PRO A 666 -27.61 -29.01 -6.34
C PRO A 666 -28.87 -29.50 -5.62
N PRO A 667 -28.84 -30.69 -4.99
CA PRO A 667 -30.05 -31.35 -4.47
C PRO A 667 -30.76 -30.58 -3.35
N TRP A 668 -30.03 -29.74 -2.59
CA TRP A 668 -30.59 -28.91 -1.52
C TRP A 668 -31.20 -27.58 -1.99
N ILE A 669 -31.13 -27.26 -3.29
CA ILE A 669 -31.68 -26.02 -3.85
C ILE A 669 -33.07 -26.28 -4.40
N GLN A 670 -34.05 -25.48 -3.97
CA GLN A 670 -35.42 -25.57 -4.47
C GLN A 670 -35.52 -25.12 -5.95
N PRO A 671 -36.32 -25.80 -6.79
CA PRO A 671 -36.42 -25.48 -8.23
C PRO A 671 -36.94 -24.07 -8.51
N ALA A 672 -38.01 -23.61 -7.85
CA ALA A 672 -38.64 -22.33 -8.17
C ALA A 672 -37.73 -21.11 -7.90
N PRO A 673 -37.06 -20.98 -6.74
CA PRO A 673 -36.08 -19.91 -6.51
C PRO A 673 -34.89 -19.95 -7.48
N LEU A 674 -34.46 -21.15 -7.89
CA LEU A 674 -33.40 -21.32 -8.87
C LEU A 674 -33.83 -20.80 -10.24
N LEU A 675 -34.98 -21.25 -10.76
CA LEU A 675 -35.47 -20.84 -12.08
C LEU A 675 -35.71 -19.33 -12.15
N ARG A 676 -36.24 -18.72 -11.08
CA ARG A 676 -36.38 -17.26 -10.99
C ARG A 676 -35.02 -16.55 -11.05
N SER A 677 -34.04 -17.01 -10.27
CA SER A 677 -32.68 -16.46 -10.29
C SER A 677 -32.00 -16.67 -11.65
N LEU A 678 -32.20 -17.84 -12.27
CA LEU A 678 -31.68 -18.18 -13.59
C LEU A 678 -32.27 -17.26 -14.66
N ALA A 679 -33.59 -17.07 -14.69
CA ALA A 679 -34.24 -16.17 -15.62
C ALA A 679 -33.72 -14.73 -15.46
N SER A 680 -33.54 -14.27 -14.21
CA SER A 680 -33.00 -12.94 -13.87
C SER A 680 -31.57 -12.74 -14.41
N HIS A 681 -30.66 -13.69 -14.17
CA HIS A 681 -29.27 -13.61 -14.63
C HIS A 681 -29.11 -13.87 -16.14
N ALA A 682 -29.83 -14.86 -16.69
CA ALA A 682 -29.78 -15.18 -18.11
C ALA A 682 -30.31 -14.02 -18.96
N SER A 683 -31.40 -13.37 -18.53
CA SER A 683 -31.96 -12.21 -19.22
C SER A 683 -30.99 -11.04 -19.29
N ARG A 684 -30.34 -10.71 -18.16
CA ARG A 684 -29.35 -9.62 -18.12
C ARG A 684 -28.10 -9.94 -18.92
N ARG A 685 -27.56 -11.16 -18.83
CA ARG A 685 -26.41 -11.57 -19.66
C ARG A 685 -26.74 -11.51 -21.15
N PHE A 686 -27.87 -12.08 -21.55
CA PHE A 686 -28.30 -12.08 -22.94
C PHE A 686 -28.50 -10.66 -23.46
N MET A 687 -29.16 -9.79 -22.69
CA MET A 687 -29.37 -8.40 -23.09
C MET A 687 -28.10 -7.57 -23.06
N ALA A 688 -27.19 -7.80 -22.12
CA ALA A 688 -25.87 -7.15 -22.11
C ALA A 688 -25.10 -7.44 -23.41
N ARG A 689 -25.11 -8.71 -23.86
CA ARG A 689 -24.52 -9.12 -25.14
C ARG A 689 -25.22 -8.46 -26.33
N ARG A 690 -26.56 -8.50 -26.38
CA ARG A 690 -27.34 -7.87 -27.48
C ARG A 690 -27.15 -6.37 -27.54
N GLY A 691 -27.16 -5.69 -26.39
CA GLY A 691 -26.91 -4.26 -26.30
C GLY A 691 -25.50 -3.88 -26.75
N ALA A 692 -24.49 -4.72 -26.48
CA ALA A 692 -23.14 -4.49 -26.98
C ALA A 692 -23.07 -4.58 -28.51
N GLN A 693 -23.65 -5.63 -29.09
CA GLN A 693 -23.67 -5.84 -30.53
C GLN A 693 -24.50 -4.80 -31.28
N ALA A 694 -25.61 -4.35 -30.68
CA ALA A 694 -26.50 -3.36 -31.26
C ALA A 694 -26.08 -1.90 -30.99
N GLY A 695 -25.13 -1.68 -30.07
CA GLY A 695 -24.76 -0.35 -29.62
C GLY A 695 -25.85 0.35 -28.80
N TRP A 696 -26.74 -0.42 -28.16
CA TRP A 696 -27.78 0.15 -27.30
C TRP A 696 -27.17 0.78 -26.05
N SER A 697 -27.84 1.82 -25.56
CA SER A 697 -27.45 2.44 -24.29
C SER A 697 -27.60 1.45 -23.13
N TYR A 698 -26.83 1.65 -22.06
CA TYR A 698 -26.93 0.82 -20.87
C TYR A 698 -28.33 0.85 -20.23
N ARG A 699 -29.03 2.00 -20.33
CA ARG A 699 -30.41 2.14 -19.88
C ARG A 699 -31.37 1.27 -20.68
N THR A 700 -31.37 1.39 -22.01
CA THR A 700 -32.20 0.56 -22.89
C THR A 700 -31.89 -0.92 -22.72
N THR A 701 -30.61 -1.27 -22.56
CA THR A 701 -30.17 -2.65 -22.30
C THR A 701 -30.80 -3.21 -21.02
N ASP A 702 -30.85 -2.41 -19.94
CA ASP A 702 -31.41 -2.84 -18.66
C ASP A 702 -32.94 -2.93 -18.71
N GLU A 703 -33.61 -1.96 -19.32
CA GLU A 703 -35.06 -1.99 -19.52
C GLU A 703 -35.51 -3.23 -20.29
N LEU A 704 -34.76 -3.61 -21.34
CA LEU A 704 -35.01 -4.84 -22.10
C LEU A 704 -34.70 -6.10 -21.28
N ALA A 705 -33.68 -6.07 -20.42
CA ALA A 705 -33.37 -7.20 -19.54
C ALA A 705 -34.47 -7.44 -18.51
N VAL A 706 -35.03 -6.36 -17.94
CA VAL A 706 -36.17 -6.42 -17.01
C VAL A 706 -37.42 -6.92 -17.72
N ALA A 707 -37.71 -6.42 -18.93
CA ALA A 707 -38.83 -6.88 -19.73
C ALA A 707 -38.68 -8.38 -20.11
N LEU A 708 -37.47 -8.81 -20.48
CA LEU A 708 -37.18 -10.21 -20.78
C LEU A 708 -37.33 -11.11 -19.56
N HIS A 709 -36.85 -10.67 -18.39
CA HIS A 709 -37.06 -11.40 -17.15
C HIS A 709 -38.57 -11.53 -16.86
N GLY A 710 -39.32 -10.44 -16.94
CA GLY A 710 -40.77 -10.44 -16.76
C GLY A 710 -41.49 -11.38 -17.72
N MET A 711 -41.08 -11.43 -18.99
CA MET A 711 -41.62 -12.37 -20.00
C MET A 711 -41.49 -13.84 -19.56
N LEU A 712 -40.39 -14.20 -18.90
CA LEU A 712 -40.08 -15.59 -18.54
C LEU A 712 -40.75 -16.05 -17.24
N ILE A 713 -40.98 -15.14 -16.30
CA ILE A 713 -41.49 -15.48 -14.95
C ILE A 713 -42.88 -14.90 -14.64
N ALA A 714 -43.56 -14.31 -15.62
CA ALA A 714 -44.91 -13.78 -15.44
C ALA A 714 -45.90 -14.87 -15.05
N ASP A 715 -46.83 -14.52 -14.16
CA ASP A 715 -47.95 -15.39 -13.80
C ASP A 715 -48.79 -15.71 -15.06
N PRO A 716 -49.45 -16.89 -15.12
CA PRO A 716 -50.22 -17.31 -16.29
C PRO A 716 -51.24 -16.27 -16.79
N ASP A 717 -51.87 -15.53 -15.86
CA ASP A 717 -52.86 -14.50 -16.17
C ASP A 717 -52.25 -13.25 -16.85
N ASN A 718 -50.96 -12.98 -16.62
CA ASN A 718 -50.24 -11.81 -17.14
C ASN A 718 -49.19 -12.17 -18.21
N ALA A 719 -48.96 -13.46 -18.46
CA ALA A 719 -47.90 -13.95 -19.34
C ALA A 719 -48.03 -13.42 -20.77
N ALA A 720 -49.24 -13.42 -21.34
CA ALA A 720 -49.49 -12.91 -22.69
C ALA A 720 -49.13 -11.42 -22.82
N GLN A 721 -49.49 -10.62 -21.81
CA GLN A 721 -49.19 -9.18 -21.78
C GLN A 721 -47.67 -8.94 -21.64
N ALA A 722 -47.01 -9.64 -20.72
CA ALA A 722 -45.56 -9.51 -20.50
C ALA A 722 -44.74 -9.85 -21.76
N ARG A 723 -45.16 -10.88 -22.50
CA ARG A 723 -44.52 -11.29 -23.76
C ARG A 723 -44.73 -10.29 -24.88
N ALA A 724 -45.96 -9.79 -25.05
CA ALA A 724 -46.25 -8.76 -26.04
C ALA A 724 -45.47 -7.47 -25.77
N GLU A 725 -45.36 -7.08 -24.50
CA GLU A 725 -44.60 -5.90 -24.08
C GLU A 725 -43.09 -6.07 -24.36
N PHE A 726 -42.50 -7.22 -24.04
CA PHE A 726 -41.10 -7.51 -24.37
C PHE A 726 -40.87 -7.45 -25.89
N GLN A 727 -41.70 -8.13 -26.69
CA GLN A 727 -41.58 -8.12 -28.15
C GLN A 727 -41.63 -6.71 -28.72
N LYS A 728 -42.59 -5.89 -28.25
CA LYS A 728 -42.75 -4.50 -28.67
C LYS A 728 -41.48 -3.70 -28.39
N ARG A 729 -41.01 -3.69 -27.14
CA ARG A 729 -39.80 -2.95 -26.74
C ARG A 729 -38.55 -3.42 -27.48
N ALA A 730 -38.39 -4.74 -27.64
CA ALA A 730 -37.24 -5.30 -28.35
C ALA A 730 -37.23 -4.92 -29.84
N ARG A 731 -38.41 -4.88 -30.50
CA ARG A 731 -38.54 -4.40 -31.88
C ARG A 731 -38.27 -2.90 -31.99
N GLU A 732 -38.80 -2.09 -31.08
CA GLU A 732 -38.53 -0.65 -31.01
C GLU A 732 -37.04 -0.36 -30.87
N ALA A 733 -36.33 -1.09 -29.98
CA ALA A 733 -34.89 -0.94 -29.78
C ALA A 733 -34.04 -1.38 -30.97
N LEU A 734 -34.51 -2.37 -31.75
CA LEU A 734 -33.87 -2.77 -33.01
C LEU A 734 -34.07 -1.73 -34.14
N GLY A 735 -35.05 -0.84 -33.99
CA GLY A 735 -35.41 0.18 -34.98
C GLY A 735 -36.06 -0.40 -36.23
N GLY A 736 -36.06 0.34 -37.35
CA GLY A 736 -36.55 -0.13 -38.66
C GLY A 736 -35.46 -0.76 -39.54
N ILE A 737 -34.34 -1.21 -38.95
CA ILE A 737 -33.16 -1.63 -39.71
C ILE A 737 -33.32 -3.10 -40.15
N GLN A 738 -33.42 -3.32 -41.46
CA GLN A 738 -33.54 -4.67 -42.04
C GLN A 738 -32.24 -5.50 -41.99
N GLY A 739 -31.11 -4.90 -41.58
CA GLY A 739 -29.81 -5.57 -41.41
C GLY A 739 -28.75 -5.10 -42.42
N PRO A 740 -27.44 -5.32 -42.16
CA PRO A 740 -26.36 -4.74 -42.95
C PRO A 740 -25.95 -5.55 -44.19
N PHE A 741 -26.44 -6.78 -44.33
CA PHE A 741 -26.00 -7.69 -45.40
C PHE A 741 -26.85 -7.56 -46.66
N PRO A 742 -26.33 -7.88 -47.86
CA PRO A 742 -27.04 -7.66 -49.12
C PRO A 742 -28.41 -8.33 -49.22
N GLY A 743 -28.59 -9.52 -48.64
CA GLY A 743 -29.85 -10.27 -48.66
C GLY A 743 -30.90 -9.76 -47.67
N CYS A 744 -30.50 -8.92 -46.70
CA CYS A 744 -31.36 -8.50 -45.59
C CYS A 744 -32.69 -7.87 -46.05
N ARG A 745 -32.68 -7.01 -47.08
CA ARG A 745 -33.93 -6.38 -47.56
C ARG A 745 -34.91 -7.40 -48.13
N GLN A 746 -34.42 -8.42 -48.84
CA GLN A 746 -35.25 -9.48 -49.42
C GLN A 746 -35.77 -10.43 -48.33
N ILE A 747 -34.94 -10.75 -47.33
CA ILE A 747 -35.34 -11.57 -46.17
C ILE A 747 -36.47 -10.92 -45.37
N TRP A 748 -36.61 -9.59 -45.39
CA TRP A 748 -37.58 -8.85 -44.55
C TRP A 748 -38.54 -7.96 -45.36
N ALA A 749 -38.69 -8.21 -46.67
CA ALA A 749 -39.47 -7.36 -47.58
C ALA A 749 -40.96 -7.27 -47.20
N ASP A 750 -41.55 -8.40 -46.83
CA ASP A 750 -42.99 -8.52 -46.53
C ASP A 750 -43.33 -8.34 -45.04
N THR A 751 -42.40 -7.78 -44.26
CA THR A 751 -42.56 -7.66 -42.80
C THR A 751 -42.34 -6.23 -42.35
N GLU A 752 -43.21 -5.74 -41.47
CA GLU A 752 -43.01 -4.46 -40.77
C GLU A 752 -41.94 -4.55 -39.66
N HIS A 753 -41.27 -5.70 -39.51
CA HIS A 753 -40.39 -5.99 -38.39
C HIS A 753 -38.90 -5.80 -38.76
N PRO A 754 -38.06 -5.34 -37.80
CA PRO A 754 -36.61 -5.32 -37.99
C PRO A 754 -36.00 -6.72 -38.07
N CYS A 755 -34.75 -6.77 -38.48
CA CYS A 755 -33.99 -8.01 -38.45
C CYS A 755 -33.68 -8.46 -37.01
N VAL A 756 -34.51 -9.35 -36.48
CA VAL A 756 -34.40 -9.89 -35.10
C VAL A 756 -33.34 -10.99 -34.95
N CYS A 757 -32.99 -11.71 -36.02
CA CYS A 757 -32.10 -12.88 -35.92
C CYS A 757 -30.61 -12.58 -36.16
N ARG A 758 -30.23 -11.41 -36.71
CA ARG A 758 -28.84 -11.12 -37.13
C ARG A 758 -27.80 -11.40 -36.04
N PHE A 759 -28.10 -11.01 -34.81
CA PHE A 759 -27.13 -11.10 -33.71
C PHE A 759 -27.02 -12.51 -33.15
N ALA A 760 -28.14 -13.24 -33.10
CA ALA A 760 -28.13 -14.65 -32.72
C ALA A 760 -27.40 -15.50 -33.76
N VAL A 761 -27.60 -15.19 -35.05
CA VAL A 761 -26.83 -15.79 -36.14
C VAL A 761 -25.35 -15.45 -36.02
N ALA A 762 -24.99 -14.19 -35.76
CA ALA A 762 -23.60 -13.78 -35.62
C ALA A 762 -22.90 -14.53 -34.48
N ASP A 763 -23.57 -14.72 -33.35
CA ASP A 763 -23.02 -15.52 -32.25
C ASP A 763 -22.84 -17.00 -32.65
N LEU A 764 -23.71 -17.56 -33.48
CA LEU A 764 -23.57 -18.94 -33.95
C LEU A 764 -22.41 -19.11 -34.94
N VAL A 765 -22.27 -18.18 -35.88
CA VAL A 765 -21.16 -18.19 -36.85
C VAL A 765 -19.83 -18.02 -36.12
N ALA A 766 -19.74 -17.08 -35.18
CA ALA A 766 -18.53 -16.84 -34.39
C ALA A 766 -18.07 -18.03 -33.52
N ARG A 767 -18.95 -19.00 -33.22
CA ARG A 767 -18.58 -20.23 -32.51
C ARG A 767 -17.85 -21.24 -33.41
N GLY A 768 -18.04 -21.16 -34.72
CA GLY A 768 -17.42 -22.06 -35.69
C GLY A 768 -17.98 -23.49 -35.70
N ASP A 769 -19.06 -23.77 -34.95
CA ASP A 769 -19.67 -25.11 -34.84
C ASP A 769 -20.05 -25.73 -36.20
N PHE A 770 -20.34 -24.87 -37.19
CA PHE A 770 -20.77 -25.25 -38.53
C PHE A 770 -19.68 -25.12 -39.60
N ASP A 771 -18.45 -24.69 -39.26
CA ASP A 771 -17.40 -24.38 -40.26
C ASP A 771 -16.96 -25.60 -41.07
N ALA A 772 -16.87 -26.77 -40.42
CA ALA A 772 -16.49 -28.02 -41.08
C ALA A 772 -17.61 -28.48 -42.04
N ALA A 773 -18.86 -28.48 -41.55
CA ALA A 773 -20.03 -28.83 -42.35
C ALA A 773 -20.21 -27.88 -43.53
N TRP A 774 -20.02 -26.58 -43.32
CA TRP A 774 -20.10 -25.54 -44.36
C TRP A 774 -19.04 -25.72 -45.44
N ARG A 775 -17.79 -26.01 -45.07
CA ARG A 775 -16.70 -26.28 -46.03
C ARG A 775 -17.01 -27.49 -46.90
N GLN A 776 -17.40 -28.59 -46.28
CA GLN A 776 -17.76 -29.82 -47.00
C GLN A 776 -18.95 -29.59 -47.95
N ALA A 777 -19.97 -28.86 -47.48
CA ALA A 777 -21.13 -28.51 -48.29
C ALA A 777 -20.77 -27.59 -49.48
N SER A 778 -19.91 -26.60 -49.25
CA SER A 778 -19.43 -25.68 -50.30
C SER A 778 -18.63 -26.41 -51.39
N GLU A 779 -17.78 -27.37 -51.01
CA GLU A 779 -17.04 -28.22 -51.96
C GLU A 779 -17.96 -29.14 -52.78
N THR A 780 -18.99 -29.68 -52.14
CA THR A 780 -20.02 -30.51 -52.78
C THR A 780 -20.84 -29.70 -53.79
N ASP A 781 -21.19 -28.46 -53.45
CA ASP A 781 -21.94 -27.57 -54.34
C ASP A 781 -21.11 -27.10 -55.53
N ALA A 782 -19.81 -26.89 -55.34
CA ALA A 782 -18.88 -26.54 -56.41
C ALA A 782 -18.68 -27.68 -57.42
N THR A 783 -18.74 -28.94 -56.99
CA THR A 783 -18.54 -30.11 -57.85
C THR A 783 -19.81 -30.55 -58.59
N THR A 784 -20.99 -30.32 -58.02
CA THR A 784 -22.28 -30.74 -58.59
C THR A 784 -22.93 -29.70 -59.53
N GLY A 785 -22.34 -28.52 -59.68
CA GLY A 785 -22.81 -27.48 -60.60
C GLY A 785 -24.14 -26.82 -60.21
N GLY A 786 -24.57 -26.98 -58.95
CA GLY A 786 -25.75 -26.29 -58.40
C GLY A 786 -27.11 -26.73 -58.96
N VAL A 787 -27.21 -27.91 -59.59
CA VAL A 787 -28.49 -28.43 -60.12
C VAL A 787 -29.30 -29.07 -58.99
N GLY A 788 -30.18 -28.31 -58.34
CA GLY A 788 -31.07 -28.77 -57.26
C GLY A 788 -30.97 -27.97 -55.95
N ARG A 789 -31.50 -28.52 -54.84
CA ARG A 789 -31.24 -27.97 -53.48
C ARG A 789 -29.78 -28.24 -53.13
N SER A 790 -29.03 -27.20 -52.78
CA SER A 790 -27.60 -27.29 -52.54
C SER A 790 -27.29 -27.79 -51.12
N ALA A 791 -26.17 -28.49 -50.94
CA ALA A 791 -25.73 -28.98 -49.63
C ALA A 791 -25.52 -27.83 -48.63
N SER A 792 -25.10 -26.65 -49.11
CA SER A 792 -24.95 -25.46 -48.26
C SER A 792 -26.29 -24.96 -47.72
N TRP A 793 -27.39 -25.19 -48.43
CA TRP A 793 -28.74 -24.87 -47.93
C TRP A 793 -29.18 -25.81 -46.81
N ASP A 794 -28.81 -27.08 -46.88
CA ASP A 794 -29.09 -28.03 -45.79
C ASP A 794 -28.36 -27.62 -44.50
N VAL A 795 -27.09 -27.22 -44.59
CA VAL A 795 -26.35 -26.65 -43.47
C VAL A 795 -27.02 -25.38 -42.93
N CYS A 796 -27.55 -24.51 -43.80
CA CYS A 796 -28.29 -23.31 -43.35
C CYS A 796 -29.56 -23.66 -42.57
N LYS A 797 -30.30 -24.69 -42.98
CA LYS A 797 -31.50 -25.14 -42.25
C LYS A 797 -31.11 -25.74 -40.90
N ASP A 798 -30.05 -26.55 -40.85
CA ASP A 798 -29.56 -27.12 -39.59
C ASP A 798 -29.14 -26.02 -38.61
N ALA A 799 -28.44 -25.00 -39.10
CA ALA A 799 -28.11 -23.82 -38.30
C ALA A 799 -29.35 -23.06 -37.80
N ALA A 800 -30.40 -22.93 -38.62
CA ALA A 800 -31.65 -22.32 -38.18
C ALA A 800 -32.32 -23.14 -37.05
N ASN A 801 -32.24 -24.47 -37.09
CA ASN A 801 -32.80 -25.35 -36.06
C ASN A 801 -32.15 -25.14 -34.68
N HIS A 802 -30.88 -24.74 -34.65
CA HIS A 802 -30.17 -24.38 -33.42
C HIS A 802 -30.62 -23.03 -32.84
N LEU A 803 -31.22 -22.16 -33.67
CA LEU A 803 -31.53 -20.77 -33.30
C LEU A 803 -33.01 -20.53 -33.00
N ILE A 804 -33.92 -21.33 -33.55
CA ILE A 804 -35.36 -21.18 -33.34
C ILE A 804 -36.07 -22.51 -33.08
N GLU A 805 -37.32 -22.44 -32.65
CA GLU A 805 -38.22 -23.58 -32.48
C GLU A 805 -38.55 -24.22 -33.82
N LEU A 806 -38.61 -25.55 -33.84
CA LEU A 806 -39.04 -26.32 -35.00
C LEU A 806 -40.54 -26.66 -34.89
N PRO A 807 -41.27 -26.70 -36.03
CA PRO A 807 -42.64 -27.17 -36.03
C PRO A 807 -42.73 -28.60 -35.50
N SER A 808 -43.72 -28.87 -34.63
CA SER A 808 -44.00 -30.21 -34.12
C SER A 808 -45.27 -30.81 -34.73
N ASN A 809 -45.40 -32.14 -34.71
CA ASN A 809 -46.51 -32.87 -35.31
C ASN A 809 -47.90 -32.50 -34.74
N GLY A 810 -47.98 -31.79 -33.61
CA GLY A 810 -49.22 -31.33 -32.99
C GLY A 810 -49.65 -29.89 -33.36
N TRP A 811 -48.89 -29.19 -34.22
CA TRP A 811 -49.19 -27.79 -34.57
C TRP A 811 -50.22 -27.69 -35.70
N SER A 812 -51.04 -26.63 -35.68
CA SER A 812 -51.96 -26.33 -36.79
C SER A 812 -51.19 -26.04 -38.09
N PRO A 813 -51.80 -26.25 -39.28
CA PRO A 813 -51.16 -25.95 -40.57
C PRO A 813 -50.65 -24.51 -40.68
N GLU A 814 -51.37 -23.56 -40.08
CA GLU A 814 -51.02 -22.13 -40.02
C GLU A 814 -49.76 -21.91 -39.19
N GLN A 815 -49.67 -22.50 -38.00
CA GLN A 815 -48.48 -22.44 -37.14
C GLN A 815 -47.25 -23.10 -37.79
N GLN A 816 -47.44 -24.24 -38.46
CA GLN A 816 -46.35 -24.92 -39.18
C GLN A 816 -45.83 -24.05 -40.32
N THR A 817 -46.72 -23.42 -41.09
CA THR A 817 -46.35 -22.55 -42.20
C THR A 817 -45.58 -21.32 -41.71
N ALA A 818 -46.06 -20.69 -40.63
CA ALA A 818 -45.41 -19.53 -40.01
C ALA A 818 -43.99 -19.88 -39.49
N ALA A 819 -43.83 -20.99 -38.78
CA ALA A 819 -42.51 -21.40 -38.29
C ALA A 819 -41.54 -21.80 -39.41
N LEU A 820 -42.02 -22.47 -40.47
CA LEU A 820 -41.20 -22.75 -41.65
C LEU A 820 -40.77 -21.47 -42.39
N ASP A 821 -41.61 -20.43 -42.40
CA ASP A 821 -41.23 -19.12 -42.93
C ASP A 821 -40.09 -18.49 -42.13
N VAL A 822 -40.23 -18.46 -40.79
CA VAL A 822 -39.19 -17.96 -39.88
C VAL A 822 -37.89 -18.75 -40.04
N ALA A 823 -37.96 -20.09 -40.11
CA ALA A 823 -36.80 -20.97 -40.32
C ALA A 823 -36.06 -20.63 -41.61
N ARG A 824 -36.78 -20.40 -42.71
CA ARG A 824 -36.17 -20.00 -43.99
C ARG A 824 -35.47 -18.64 -43.87
N ARG A 825 -36.06 -17.66 -43.20
CA ARG A 825 -35.44 -16.33 -42.97
C ARG A 825 -34.14 -16.44 -42.15
N VAL A 826 -34.17 -17.21 -41.06
CA VAL A 826 -33.01 -17.44 -40.19
C VAL A 826 -31.92 -18.22 -40.94
N ALA A 827 -32.28 -19.23 -41.72
CA ALA A 827 -31.35 -20.04 -42.52
C ALA A 827 -30.60 -19.18 -43.56
N VAL A 828 -31.30 -18.36 -44.32
CA VAL A 828 -30.64 -17.42 -45.26
C VAL A 828 -29.78 -16.41 -44.50
N CYS A 829 -30.24 -15.93 -43.34
CA CYS A 829 -29.45 -15.03 -42.52
C CYS A 829 -28.13 -15.67 -42.06
N PHE A 830 -28.14 -16.95 -41.72
CA PHE A 830 -26.92 -17.72 -41.42
C PHE A 830 -26.01 -17.82 -42.64
N GLY A 831 -26.53 -18.29 -43.77
CA GLY A 831 -25.74 -18.46 -44.99
C GLY A 831 -25.06 -17.19 -45.47
N GLN A 832 -25.71 -16.02 -45.38
CA GLN A 832 -25.06 -14.75 -45.75
C GLN A 832 -23.94 -14.34 -44.79
N GLN A 833 -24.04 -14.66 -43.48
CA GLN A 833 -23.05 -14.27 -42.49
C GLN A 833 -21.81 -15.16 -42.52
N ILE A 834 -21.98 -16.48 -42.64
CA ILE A 834 -20.84 -17.40 -42.78
C ILE A 834 -20.07 -17.16 -44.09
N LEU A 835 -20.76 -16.75 -45.16
CA LEU A 835 -20.11 -16.27 -46.39
C LEU A 835 -19.38 -14.94 -46.18
N ALA A 836 -19.93 -14.03 -45.37
CA ALA A 836 -19.31 -12.74 -45.08
C ALA A 836 -17.98 -12.92 -44.34
N GLU A 837 -17.90 -13.87 -43.39
CA GLU A 837 -16.68 -14.13 -42.61
C GLU A 837 -15.52 -14.72 -43.41
N ASN A 838 -15.76 -15.39 -44.54
CA ASN A 838 -14.67 -15.98 -45.33
C ASN A 838 -13.80 -14.90 -46.00
N PRO A 839 -12.55 -14.63 -45.55
CA PRO A 839 -11.74 -13.52 -46.06
C PRO A 839 -11.16 -13.80 -47.45
N HIS A 840 -11.12 -15.07 -47.87
CA HIS A 840 -10.49 -15.50 -49.13
C HIS A 840 -11.45 -15.51 -50.32
N MET A 841 -12.76 -15.34 -50.07
CA MET A 841 -13.77 -15.36 -51.12
C MET A 841 -14.01 -13.97 -51.71
N HIS A 842 -13.96 -13.86 -53.04
CA HIS A 842 -14.17 -12.60 -53.75
C HIS A 842 -15.59 -12.04 -53.48
N PRO A 843 -15.76 -10.72 -53.23
CA PRO A 843 -17.07 -10.14 -52.88
C PRO A 843 -18.19 -10.36 -53.91
N ARG A 844 -17.84 -10.55 -55.18
CA ARG A 844 -18.80 -10.91 -56.24
C ARG A 844 -19.35 -12.32 -56.04
N THR A 845 -18.48 -13.30 -55.79
CA THR A 845 -18.85 -14.69 -55.55
C THR A 845 -19.74 -14.81 -54.30
N LYS A 846 -19.40 -14.07 -53.23
CA LYS A 846 -20.26 -13.97 -52.03
C LYS A 846 -21.68 -13.52 -52.39
N ARG A 847 -21.82 -12.48 -53.23
CA ARG A 847 -23.13 -11.98 -53.67
C ARG A 847 -23.90 -12.99 -54.50
N GLU A 848 -23.24 -13.70 -55.43
CA GLU A 848 -23.86 -14.73 -56.27
C GLU A 848 -24.40 -15.90 -55.43
N LEU A 849 -23.61 -16.37 -54.45
CA LEU A 849 -24.03 -17.43 -53.52
C LEU A 849 -25.18 -17.00 -52.61
N VAL A 850 -25.15 -15.76 -52.08
CA VAL A 850 -26.27 -15.21 -51.30
C VAL A 850 -27.56 -15.17 -52.13
N GLN A 851 -27.49 -14.78 -53.41
CA GLN A 851 -28.65 -14.79 -54.31
C GLN A 851 -29.14 -16.21 -54.65
N GLN A 852 -28.25 -17.21 -54.65
CA GLN A 852 -28.66 -18.61 -54.78
C GLN A 852 -29.42 -19.10 -53.54
N LEU A 853 -28.93 -18.78 -52.34
CA LEU A 853 -29.60 -19.12 -51.08
C LEU A 853 -30.97 -18.45 -50.96
N LEU A 854 -31.11 -17.20 -51.40
CA LEU A 854 -32.39 -16.49 -51.42
C LEU A 854 -33.42 -17.16 -52.33
N ARG A 855 -33.02 -17.53 -53.55
CA ARG A 855 -33.86 -18.30 -54.49
C ARG A 855 -34.28 -19.65 -53.92
N GLN A 856 -33.36 -20.37 -53.28
CA GLN A 856 -33.66 -21.67 -52.66
C GLN A 856 -34.62 -21.58 -51.47
N ALA A 857 -34.59 -20.45 -50.75
CA ALA A 857 -35.51 -20.16 -49.67
C ALA A 857 -36.89 -19.66 -50.14
N GLY A 858 -37.03 -19.31 -51.43
CA GLY A 858 -38.24 -18.75 -52.01
C GLY A 858 -38.41 -17.24 -51.78
N PHE A 859 -37.30 -16.52 -51.54
CA PHE A 859 -37.26 -15.05 -51.54
C PHE A 859 -36.82 -14.58 -52.93
N ASP A 860 -37.71 -14.75 -53.92
CA ASP A 860 -37.48 -14.21 -55.26
C ASP A 860 -37.77 -12.69 -55.23
N GLY A 861 -36.80 -11.91 -55.71
CA GLY A 861 -36.91 -10.45 -55.85
C GLY A 861 -37.61 -10.04 -57.13
#